data_AF-A0A6L3KSD3-F1
#
_entry.id   AF-A0A6L3KSD3-F1
#
_cell.length_a   1.000
_cell.length_b   1.000
_cell.length_c   1.000
_cell.angle_alpha   90.00
_cell.angle_beta   90.00
_cell.angle_gamma   90.00
#
_symmetry.space_group_name_H-M   'P 1'
#
loop_
_entity.id
_entity.type
_entity.pdbx_description
1 polymer ?
#
loop_
_entity_poly.entity_id
_entity_poly.type
_entity_poly.pdbx_seq_one_letter_code
_entity_poly.pdbx_strand_id
1 'polypeptide(L)'
;MFFTDDDIRRIKDASTGHLLNVVQDFQNLRKSGTSYVCDCPHCKASKKFSVNPAKDIYNCFSCHQIAGVGALDYLMRVEGKQFPEALEYLAGKFSVLLDAVPEQKKKPVKMKQGSKKAKGNDVNSFCAKMLAESGLTFEDVTANVYKTGKNESIFKLRTFRPGTLAENGTIDPRGDDVIIEYYDLEGMPVTYARKDHRKKETGERKEYYRIRWQFPDAHLDKDGKPFKYKSPIGSGTPIYIPERMRRLYKEKQQFDRLYIQEGEKKAEKACKHGIPSIAVSGIQNLGLNGALPEDIVRIITTCGVKEVAFIFDSDWDDISTNIRLNDRVEKRPSCFFFAARNFKEYMRTLKNRNIYVEIFIGHIQKNKAGDKGLDDLLANSLKGHEEELAKDIEAACNEKKGLGKYVEMFKITTWTDHKLQELWCLHSYESFAERHRDVLKNLPEFVFGRYRWKFDDSGKVVLAQPFDDDEKFWEEVEKNIRGGDTRIEYQFCYVNSHNFLQNRGFGRLRMLDKSFRFIQLDPPVVRMIEASDARDYLFQFAKHYCKKEVNEMLIKGVSQYVGPDKLSLLNFIEPNFIKPNRESQYFYFDSACWYITKDKVLEMGYESITHHIWEEQRKQIKAKYLGKPLITFKRDAEGKYFYEISEEGEKCHFLQFLQNASNFTWRKPAQEVESDENAENKMHLLSKLCAIGFLAMEAKDNNVARAVVGMDGKQSEVGESNGRSGKSLLGELMRHVTPTVYIPGKRPDIFNDQFVWNDIQENTKIVFIDDVLLNFNFEFLFPNITGDWSVNHKGEGRFTIPFSASPKIYIATNHALKGSGSSFKDRQWLLAFSDFYNDNHKPVDDFGSLFFSEWDFDQWNLTWNLLANCIQLYLNFGVIQAPGERLEQRKLRQEMGETLISWADEYFSCAEHLNVRLPRKDLYDAFCTYDPAQRKFISPTAFKKKFIMYCEWKGYIFNPQKYDSKTGYPFQVDQDGRPVIDDKAGGVEYFTVGTGTYTGNNDSDDINSEYEQKQIDF
;
A
#
# COMPACT_ATOMS: atom_id res chain seq x y z
N MET A 1 32.18 22.75 -8.95
CA MET A 1 30.90 23.17 -9.56
C MET A 1 29.87 22.11 -9.21
N PHE A 2 28.69 22.52 -8.74
CA PHE A 2 27.58 21.61 -8.45
C PHE A 2 26.53 21.82 -9.53
N PHE A 3 26.20 20.78 -10.30
CA PHE A 3 25.02 20.73 -11.16
C PHE A 3 23.87 20.18 -10.33
N THR A 4 22.69 20.78 -10.39
CA THR A 4 21.50 20.17 -9.80
C THR A 4 21.10 18.92 -10.62
N ASP A 5 20.31 18.01 -10.04
CA ASP A 5 19.82 16.84 -10.80
C ASP A 5 19.00 17.27 -12.02
N ASP A 6 18.34 18.43 -11.96
CA ASP A 6 17.61 19.01 -13.08
C ASP A 6 18.55 19.58 -14.14
N ASP A 7 19.66 20.24 -13.76
CA ASP A 7 20.71 20.63 -14.70
C ASP A 7 21.29 19.41 -15.40
N ILE A 8 21.62 18.35 -14.65
CA ILE A 8 22.17 17.11 -15.22
C ILE A 8 21.19 16.49 -16.21
N ARG A 9 19.90 16.46 -15.87
CA ARG A 9 18.86 15.95 -16.76
C ARG A 9 18.72 16.82 -18.01
N ARG A 10 18.58 18.14 -17.88
CA ARG A 10 18.47 19.07 -19.01
C ARG A 10 19.68 18.98 -19.94
N ILE A 11 20.89 18.85 -19.39
CA ILE A 11 22.13 18.67 -20.16
C ILE A 11 22.15 17.33 -20.90
N LYS A 12 21.71 16.24 -20.26
CA LYS A 12 21.61 14.92 -20.91
C LYS A 12 20.55 14.89 -22.00
N ASP A 13 19.38 15.45 -21.75
CA ASP A 13 18.29 15.54 -22.72
C ASP A 13 18.73 16.37 -23.94
N ALA A 14 19.35 17.53 -23.73
CA ALA A 14 19.83 18.39 -24.80
C ALA A 14 20.99 17.80 -25.62
N SER A 15 21.78 16.87 -25.05
CA SER A 15 22.90 16.23 -25.74
C SER A 15 22.56 14.89 -26.40
N THR A 16 21.36 14.36 -26.17
CA THR A 16 20.90 13.10 -26.75
C THR A 16 20.75 13.21 -28.27
N GLY A 17 21.31 12.25 -29.02
CA GLY A 17 21.24 12.26 -30.49
C GLY A 17 22.20 13.25 -31.17
N HIS A 18 23.03 13.96 -30.40
CA HIS A 18 23.99 14.94 -30.89
C HIS A 18 25.45 14.51 -30.70
N LEU A 19 25.74 13.19 -30.55
CA LEU A 19 27.10 12.66 -30.41
C LEU A 19 28.03 13.12 -31.54
N LEU A 20 27.56 13.10 -32.80
CA LEU A 20 28.39 13.51 -33.94
C LEU A 20 28.91 14.94 -33.77
N ASN A 21 28.02 15.87 -33.37
CA ASN A 21 28.36 17.27 -33.17
C ASN A 21 29.44 17.40 -32.11
N VAL A 22 29.35 16.64 -31.02
CA VAL A 22 30.33 16.66 -29.93
C VAL A 22 31.68 16.10 -30.36
N VAL A 23 31.72 14.96 -31.05
CA VAL A 23 32.97 14.34 -31.50
C VAL A 23 33.72 15.23 -32.50
N GLN A 24 33.00 15.97 -33.36
CA GLN A 24 33.59 16.85 -34.36
C GLN A 24 34.44 18.00 -33.78
N ASP A 25 34.25 18.36 -32.52
CA ASP A 25 35.08 19.38 -31.87
C ASP A 25 36.48 18.86 -31.53
N PHE A 26 36.64 17.54 -31.42
CA PHE A 26 37.88 16.89 -31.00
C PHE A 26 38.56 16.11 -32.13
N GLN A 27 37.77 15.59 -33.09
CA GLN A 27 38.27 14.71 -34.14
C GLN A 27 37.82 15.15 -35.53
N ASN A 28 38.75 15.11 -36.48
CA ASN A 28 38.45 15.34 -37.90
C ASN A 28 37.85 14.08 -38.53
N LEU A 29 36.53 14.00 -38.54
CA LEU A 29 35.77 12.87 -39.06
C LEU A 29 35.57 12.94 -40.58
N ARG A 30 35.67 11.80 -41.27
CA ARG A 30 35.31 11.64 -42.68
C ARG A 30 34.08 10.75 -42.82
N LYS A 31 33.13 11.16 -43.66
CA LYS A 31 31.90 10.38 -43.90
C LYS A 31 32.23 9.06 -44.62
N SER A 32 31.69 7.95 -44.13
CA SER A 32 31.83 6.61 -44.70
C SER A 32 30.49 5.87 -44.59
N GLY A 33 29.67 5.96 -45.64
CA GLY A 33 28.31 5.44 -45.64
C GLY A 33 27.40 6.21 -44.67
N THR A 34 26.70 5.48 -43.80
CA THR A 34 25.83 6.03 -42.74
C THR A 34 26.60 6.44 -41.48
N SER A 35 27.89 6.14 -41.40
CA SER A 35 28.75 6.43 -40.24
C SER A 35 29.85 7.41 -40.61
N TYR A 36 30.54 7.94 -39.60
CA TYR A 36 31.69 8.82 -39.73
C TYR A 36 32.91 8.13 -39.13
N VAL A 37 34.06 8.21 -39.80
CA VAL A 37 35.28 7.52 -39.38
C VAL A 37 36.47 8.46 -39.25
N CYS A 38 37.35 8.18 -38.28
CA CYS A 38 38.67 8.80 -38.14
C CYS A 38 39.70 7.80 -37.59
N ASP A 39 40.94 8.27 -37.48
CA ASP A 39 41.98 7.54 -36.77
C ASP A 39 41.63 7.48 -35.28
N CYS A 40 41.88 6.35 -34.63
CA CYS A 40 41.48 6.17 -33.24
C CYS A 40 42.27 7.10 -32.30
N PRO A 41 41.60 7.91 -31.45
CA PRO A 41 42.29 8.81 -30.53
C PRO A 41 43.20 8.09 -29.53
N HIS A 42 42.88 6.84 -29.18
CA HIS A 42 43.63 6.03 -28.21
C HIS A 42 44.69 5.12 -28.84
N CYS A 43 44.31 4.22 -29.76
CA CYS A 43 45.27 3.26 -30.33
C CYS A 43 45.93 3.72 -31.64
N LYS A 44 45.59 4.93 -32.13
CA LYS A 44 46.11 5.55 -33.37
C LYS A 44 45.92 4.71 -34.66
N ALA A 45 45.14 3.64 -34.61
CA ALA A 45 44.84 2.82 -35.78
C ALA A 45 44.05 3.63 -36.82
N SER A 46 44.51 3.60 -38.08
CA SER A 46 43.99 4.49 -39.12
C SER A 46 42.57 4.11 -39.56
N LYS A 47 41.66 5.09 -39.56
CA LYS A 47 40.23 4.96 -39.96
C LYS A 47 39.45 3.84 -39.25
N LYS A 48 39.80 3.52 -38.00
CA LYS A 48 39.14 2.44 -37.23
C LYS A 48 38.16 2.94 -36.17
N PHE A 49 38.15 4.22 -35.85
CA PHE A 49 37.15 4.82 -34.95
C PHE A 49 35.94 5.25 -35.77
N SER A 50 34.77 4.73 -35.44
CA SER A 50 33.51 4.97 -36.14
C SER A 50 32.46 5.55 -35.21
N VAL A 51 31.75 6.57 -35.66
CA VAL A 51 30.60 7.20 -35.00
C VAL A 51 29.37 7.02 -35.88
N ASN A 52 28.30 6.48 -35.32
CA ASN A 52 27.01 6.37 -35.99
C ASN A 52 26.02 7.37 -35.36
N PRO A 53 25.68 8.47 -36.06
CA PRO A 53 24.80 9.50 -35.51
C PRO A 53 23.37 9.01 -35.27
N ALA A 54 22.83 8.15 -36.14
CA ALA A 54 21.45 7.68 -36.03
C ALA A 54 21.23 6.75 -34.83
N LYS A 55 22.28 6.04 -34.41
CA LYS A 55 22.27 5.17 -33.23
C LYS A 55 22.89 5.81 -31.99
N ASP A 56 23.41 7.03 -32.12
CA ASP A 56 24.14 7.76 -31.08
C ASP A 56 25.27 6.94 -30.41
N ILE A 57 25.98 6.11 -31.18
CA ILE A 57 27.05 5.22 -30.69
C ILE A 57 28.40 5.51 -31.35
N TYR A 58 29.48 5.22 -30.62
CA TYR A 58 30.85 5.23 -31.15
C TYR A 58 31.58 3.93 -30.80
N ASN A 59 32.48 3.50 -31.68
CA ASN A 59 33.30 2.30 -31.47
C ASN A 59 34.62 2.36 -32.26
N CYS A 60 35.71 1.91 -31.66
CA CYS A 60 36.95 1.59 -32.37
C CYS A 60 37.02 0.09 -32.69
N PHE A 61 36.95 -0.25 -33.99
CA PHE A 61 37.03 -1.62 -34.48
C PHE A 61 38.44 -2.25 -34.43
N SER A 62 39.44 -1.55 -33.87
CA SER A 62 40.81 -2.06 -33.75
C SER A 62 41.21 -2.37 -32.31
N CYS A 63 40.86 -1.53 -31.34
CA CYS A 63 41.22 -1.78 -29.94
C CYS A 63 40.07 -2.37 -29.13
N HIS A 64 38.81 -2.21 -29.58
CA HIS A 64 37.58 -2.60 -28.86
C HIS A 64 37.43 -2.06 -27.42
N GLN A 65 38.44 -1.38 -26.88
CA GLN A 65 38.45 -0.74 -25.57
C GLN A 65 37.67 0.58 -25.55
N ILE A 66 37.47 1.18 -26.73
CA ILE A 66 36.72 2.43 -26.87
C ILE A 66 35.45 2.15 -27.64
N ALA A 67 34.38 1.86 -26.88
CA ALA A 67 33.01 1.75 -27.36
C ALA A 67 32.05 2.33 -26.32
N GLY A 68 31.02 3.03 -26.78
CA GLY A 68 30.07 3.70 -25.91
C GLY A 68 28.91 4.33 -26.65
N VAL A 69 28.01 4.95 -25.88
CA VAL A 69 26.75 5.53 -26.35
C VAL A 69 26.62 6.95 -25.80
N GLY A 70 26.29 7.89 -26.67
CA GLY A 70 25.98 9.28 -26.32
C GLY A 70 27.22 10.15 -26.09
N ALA A 71 26.97 11.47 -26.15
CA ALA A 71 28.01 12.50 -26.07
C ALA A 71 28.71 12.56 -24.70
N LEU A 72 27.98 12.36 -23.60
CA LEU A 72 28.53 12.39 -22.24
C LEU A 72 29.54 11.26 -22.02
N ASP A 73 29.20 10.05 -22.45
CA ASP A 73 30.07 8.89 -22.32
C ASP A 73 31.34 9.05 -23.16
N TYR A 74 31.23 9.60 -24.38
CA TYR A 74 32.37 9.95 -25.22
C TYR A 74 33.34 10.92 -24.52
N LEU A 75 32.84 12.01 -23.95
CA LEU A 75 33.67 13.00 -23.27
C LEU A 75 34.40 12.41 -22.05
N MET A 76 33.75 11.49 -21.33
CA MET A 76 34.35 10.86 -20.16
C MET A 76 35.36 9.77 -20.54
N ARG A 77 35.01 8.87 -21.47
CA ARG A 77 35.84 7.69 -21.78
C ARG A 77 36.91 7.95 -22.84
N VAL A 78 36.64 8.84 -23.79
CA VAL A 78 37.57 9.12 -24.91
C VAL A 78 38.39 10.37 -24.63
N GLU A 79 37.75 11.46 -24.21
CA GLU A 79 38.42 12.73 -23.90
C GLU A 79 38.90 12.82 -22.44
N GLY A 80 38.57 11.84 -21.60
CA GLY A 80 39.06 11.74 -20.22
C GLY A 80 38.51 12.81 -19.26
N LYS A 81 37.43 13.51 -19.62
CA LYS A 81 36.83 14.55 -18.78
C LYS A 81 36.19 13.97 -17.54
N GLN A 82 36.37 14.64 -16.40
CA GLN A 82 35.62 14.31 -15.18
C GLN A 82 34.14 14.63 -15.39
N PHE A 83 33.25 13.91 -14.71
CA PHE A 83 31.79 14.06 -14.88
C PHE A 83 31.29 15.52 -14.84
N PRO A 84 31.73 16.40 -13.91
CA PRO A 84 31.34 17.81 -13.92
C PRO A 84 31.87 18.59 -15.12
N GLU A 85 33.11 18.32 -15.56
CA GLU A 85 33.73 19.00 -16.71
C GLU A 85 33.05 18.60 -18.03
N ALA A 86 32.59 17.35 -18.13
CA ALA A 86 31.84 16.86 -19.27
C ALA A 86 30.45 17.54 -19.34
N LEU A 87 29.77 17.69 -18.20
CA LEU A 87 28.50 18.40 -18.11
C LEU A 87 28.64 19.90 -18.43
N GLU A 88 29.70 20.56 -17.95
CA GLU A 88 29.97 21.97 -18.25
C GLU A 88 30.17 22.20 -19.75
N TYR A 89 30.96 21.33 -20.39
CA TYR A 89 31.18 21.38 -21.82
C TYR A 89 29.87 21.18 -22.61
N LEU A 90 29.04 20.21 -22.22
CA LEU A 90 27.74 19.96 -22.88
C LEU A 90 26.76 21.11 -22.64
N ALA A 91 26.70 21.66 -21.42
CA ALA A 91 25.85 22.80 -21.08
C ALA A 91 26.21 24.02 -21.94
N GLY A 92 27.50 24.33 -22.06
CA GLY A 92 27.99 25.42 -22.91
C GLY A 92 27.70 25.17 -24.40
N LYS A 93 27.93 23.94 -24.87
CA LYS A 93 27.73 23.58 -26.29
C LYS A 93 26.28 23.62 -26.73
N PHE A 94 25.36 23.16 -25.89
CA PHE A 94 23.93 23.13 -26.19
C PHE A 94 23.16 24.31 -25.59
N SER A 95 23.86 25.32 -25.06
CA SER A 95 23.27 26.53 -24.45
C SER A 95 22.19 26.21 -23.40
N VAL A 96 22.44 25.19 -22.57
CA VAL A 96 21.51 24.79 -21.51
C VAL A 96 21.62 25.80 -20.38
N LEU A 97 20.50 26.47 -20.07
CA LEU A 97 20.41 27.40 -18.96
C LEU A 97 20.59 26.65 -17.64
N LEU A 98 21.69 26.92 -16.94
CA LEU A 98 21.99 26.36 -15.62
C LEU A 98 21.33 27.22 -14.54
N ASP A 99 20.83 26.57 -13.49
CA ASP A 99 20.31 27.29 -12.33
C ASP A 99 21.43 28.07 -11.61
N ALA A 100 21.08 29.23 -11.05
CA ALA A 100 22.06 30.09 -10.39
C ALA A 100 22.62 29.42 -9.12
N VAL A 101 23.94 29.28 -9.05
CA VAL A 101 24.64 28.76 -7.86
C VAL A 101 24.53 29.75 -6.70
N PRO A 102 24.11 29.33 -5.48
CA PRO A 102 24.22 30.17 -4.29
C PRO A 102 25.70 30.47 -3.98
N GLU A 103 26.08 31.74 -3.86
CA GLU A 103 27.46 32.16 -3.56
C GLU A 103 27.97 31.56 -2.23
N GLN A 104 29.05 30.79 -2.28
CA GLN A 104 29.72 30.29 -1.08
C GLN A 104 30.56 31.40 -0.43
N LYS A 105 30.17 31.84 0.78
CA LYS A 105 30.98 32.72 1.64
C LYS A 105 32.34 32.08 1.98
N LYS A 106 33.42 32.86 1.86
CA LYS A 106 34.81 32.47 2.17
C LYS A 106 34.96 31.91 3.60
N LYS A 107 35.61 30.77 3.73
CA LYS A 107 35.96 30.10 5.01
C LYS A 107 37.01 30.90 5.81
N PRO A 108 36.89 31.02 7.14
CA PRO A 108 37.99 31.49 7.99
C PRO A 108 39.06 30.40 8.22
N VAL A 109 40.23 30.88 8.64
CA VAL A 109 41.53 30.18 8.77
C VAL A 109 41.51 28.98 9.74
N LYS A 110 42.16 27.87 9.37
CA LYS A 110 42.30 26.63 10.16
C LYS A 110 43.24 26.80 11.37
N MET A 111 42.84 26.32 12.55
CA MET A 111 43.74 25.97 13.67
C MET A 111 44.11 24.47 13.65
N LYS A 112 45.31 24.12 14.13
CA LYS A 112 45.95 22.79 14.03
C LYS A 112 45.26 21.69 14.85
N GLN A 113 45.28 20.46 14.30
CA GLN A 113 44.50 19.27 14.65
C GLN A 113 44.93 18.49 15.92
N GLY A 114 46.06 18.81 16.55
CA GLY A 114 46.72 17.90 17.51
C GLY A 114 46.04 17.75 18.88
N SER A 115 45.25 18.72 19.35
CA SER A 115 44.80 18.78 20.75
C SER A 115 43.35 18.31 21.00
N LYS A 116 42.55 18.01 19.96
CA LYS A 116 41.11 17.67 20.11
C LYS A 116 40.82 16.17 20.26
N LYS A 117 41.73 15.28 19.82
CA LYS A 117 41.55 13.81 19.89
C LYS A 117 41.50 13.29 21.33
N ALA A 118 42.10 14.02 22.29
CA ALA A 118 42.14 13.65 23.71
C ALA A 118 40.82 13.90 24.48
N LYS A 119 39.79 14.51 23.88
CA LYS A 119 38.51 14.85 24.54
C LYS A 119 37.26 14.15 23.96
N GLY A 120 37.41 13.15 23.09
CA GLY A 120 36.25 12.38 22.59
C GLY A 120 35.28 13.17 21.69
N ASN A 121 35.78 14.18 20.98
CA ASN A 121 35.01 14.89 19.96
C ASN A 121 35.32 14.30 18.59
N ASP A 122 34.35 13.62 17.99
CA ASP A 122 34.44 13.18 16.60
C ASP A 122 34.18 14.37 15.67
N VAL A 123 35.24 15.16 15.45
CA VAL A 123 35.21 16.45 14.75
C VAL A 123 34.86 16.32 13.26
N ASN A 124 34.74 15.10 12.72
CA ASN A 124 34.49 14.84 11.31
C ASN A 124 33.11 14.21 11.00
N SER A 125 32.33 13.81 12.03
CA SER A 125 30.99 13.23 11.85
C SER A 125 30.01 14.20 11.18
N PHE A 126 29.00 13.65 10.49
CA PHE A 126 27.89 14.42 9.94
C PHE A 126 27.16 15.22 11.04
N CYS A 127 26.96 14.60 12.21
CA CYS A 127 26.39 15.27 13.39
C CYS A 127 27.19 16.53 13.78
N ALA A 128 28.52 16.45 13.85
CA ALA A 128 29.36 17.58 14.22
C ALA A 128 29.30 18.72 13.18
N LYS A 129 29.28 18.38 11.89
CA LYS A 129 29.12 19.35 10.80
C LYS A 129 27.75 20.04 10.87
N MET A 130 26.69 19.26 11.04
CA MET A 130 25.32 19.75 11.13
C MET A 130 25.11 20.72 12.32
N LEU A 131 25.71 20.44 13.48
CA LEU A 131 25.68 21.34 14.64
C LEU A 131 26.48 22.63 14.35
N ALA A 132 27.68 22.48 13.78
CA ALA A 132 28.55 23.62 13.48
C ALA A 132 27.93 24.59 12.47
N GLU A 133 27.19 24.08 11.47
CA GLU A 133 26.45 24.90 10.49
C GLU A 133 25.36 25.77 11.15
N SER A 134 24.66 25.24 12.16
CA SER A 134 23.72 26.04 12.98
C SER A 134 24.44 26.85 14.09
N GLY A 135 25.77 26.91 14.09
CA GLY A 135 26.56 27.62 15.10
C GLY A 135 26.44 27.05 16.52
N LEU A 136 26.26 25.74 16.63
CA LEU A 136 26.18 24.95 17.87
C LEU A 136 27.40 24.04 18.02
N THR A 137 27.70 23.67 19.26
CA THR A 137 28.71 22.69 19.64
C THR A 137 28.07 21.54 20.43
N PHE A 138 28.77 20.42 20.60
CA PHE A 138 28.27 19.33 21.45
C PHE A 138 28.02 19.77 22.90
N GLU A 139 28.78 20.75 23.40
CA GLU A 139 28.58 21.30 24.74
C GLU A 139 27.24 22.06 24.83
N ASP A 140 26.88 22.80 23.78
CA ASP A 140 25.60 23.53 23.71
C ASP A 140 24.39 22.58 23.75
N VAL A 141 24.55 21.34 23.25
CA VAL A 141 23.48 20.33 23.18
C VAL A 141 23.67 19.17 24.16
N THR A 142 24.35 19.43 25.29
CA THR A 142 24.51 18.46 26.36
C THR A 142 23.45 18.70 27.45
N ALA A 143 22.66 17.66 27.76
CA ALA A 143 21.63 17.68 28.79
C ALA A 143 22.11 16.98 30.08
N ASN A 144 21.60 17.45 31.23
CA ASN A 144 21.74 16.74 32.50
C ASN A 144 20.55 15.79 32.66
N VAL A 145 20.81 14.48 32.65
CA VAL A 145 19.77 13.45 32.59
C VAL A 145 19.90 12.47 33.74
N TYR A 146 18.78 11.88 34.14
CA TYR A 146 18.71 10.89 35.21
C TYR A 146 18.55 9.49 34.60
N LYS A 147 19.37 8.52 35.04
CA LYS A 147 19.16 7.11 34.69
C LYS A 147 18.43 6.40 35.81
N THR A 148 17.43 5.60 35.44
CA THR A 148 16.67 4.75 36.37
C THR A 148 17.57 3.63 36.91
N GLY A 149 18.18 3.88 38.06
CA GLY A 149 19.02 2.95 38.82
C GLY A 149 19.23 3.52 40.23
N LYS A 150 19.35 2.65 41.24
CA LYS A 150 19.17 2.91 42.69
C LYS A 150 19.95 4.08 43.36
N ASN A 151 20.73 4.89 42.63
CA ASN A 151 21.60 5.94 43.19
C ASN A 151 21.48 7.34 42.52
N GLU A 152 20.35 7.72 41.92
CA GLU A 152 20.05 9.11 41.44
C GLU A 152 21.26 9.88 40.85
N SER A 153 22.05 9.24 39.98
CA SER A 153 23.25 9.88 39.41
C SER A 153 22.86 10.73 38.21
N ILE A 154 23.28 12.00 38.22
CA ILE A 154 23.14 12.91 37.08
C ILE A 154 24.21 12.55 36.04
N PHE A 155 23.79 12.16 34.84
CA PHE A 155 24.67 11.94 33.69
C PHE A 155 24.60 13.13 32.73
N LYS A 156 25.74 13.55 32.19
CA LYS A 156 25.80 14.53 31.10
C LYS A 156 25.80 13.78 29.76
N LEU A 157 24.68 13.81 29.05
CA LEU A 157 24.53 13.15 27.75
C LEU A 157 24.28 14.17 26.64
N ARG A 158 24.77 13.86 25.44
CA ARG A 158 24.54 14.69 24.25
C ARG A 158 23.17 14.33 23.68
N THR A 159 22.28 15.32 23.56
CA THR A 159 20.96 15.10 22.96
C THR A 159 21.07 14.83 21.46
N PHE A 160 22.15 15.28 20.81
CA PHE A 160 22.50 14.94 19.42
C PHE A 160 23.77 14.09 19.41
N ARG A 161 23.70 12.91 18.80
CA ARG A 161 24.86 12.02 18.67
C ARG A 161 24.86 11.27 17.33
N PRO A 162 26.04 10.88 16.82
CA PRO A 162 26.12 9.97 15.68
C PRO A 162 25.55 8.59 16.02
N GLY A 163 24.88 7.97 15.05
CA GLY A 163 24.39 6.59 15.09
C GLY A 163 23.35 6.32 14.00
N THR A 164 23.30 5.10 13.50
CA THR A 164 22.40 4.68 12.40
C THR A 164 21.44 3.59 12.88
N LEU A 165 20.22 3.54 12.32
CA LEU A 165 19.25 2.48 12.62
C LEU A 165 19.64 1.19 11.88
N ALA A 166 19.90 0.11 12.63
CA ALA A 166 20.11 -1.22 12.07
C ALA A 166 18.79 -1.86 11.62
N GLU A 167 18.85 -2.87 10.75
CA GLU A 167 17.68 -3.60 10.22
C GLU A 167 16.81 -4.23 11.32
N ASN A 168 17.41 -4.64 12.44
CA ASN A 168 16.71 -5.17 13.61
C ASN A 168 16.04 -4.10 14.49
N GLY A 169 16.05 -2.82 14.07
CA GLY A 169 15.44 -1.70 14.78
C GLY A 169 16.24 -1.17 15.98
N THR A 170 17.49 -1.61 16.17
CA THR A 170 18.40 -1.07 17.19
C THR A 170 19.31 0.03 16.63
N ILE A 171 19.82 0.93 17.48
CA ILE A 171 20.73 2.00 17.04
C ILE A 171 22.17 1.48 17.08
N ASP A 172 22.84 1.41 15.93
CA ASP A 172 24.27 1.14 15.83
C ASP A 172 25.07 2.44 16.10
N PRO A 173 25.83 2.53 17.20
CA PRO A 173 26.60 3.73 17.54
C PRO A 173 27.80 3.99 16.61
N ARG A 174 28.13 3.06 15.70
CA ARG A 174 29.21 3.23 14.70
C ARG A 174 28.74 3.97 13.43
N GLY A 175 27.43 4.16 13.27
CA GLY A 175 26.85 4.90 12.15
C GLY A 175 27.07 6.42 12.25
N ASP A 176 26.81 7.13 11.15
CA ASP A 176 27.03 8.58 11.03
C ASP A 176 25.73 9.39 10.79
N ASP A 177 24.55 8.75 10.81
CA ASP A 177 23.29 9.50 10.93
C ASP A 177 23.19 10.19 12.29
N VAL A 178 22.23 11.10 12.46
CA VAL A 178 22.07 11.82 13.74
C VAL A 178 20.89 11.29 14.52
N ILE A 179 21.16 10.78 15.72
CA ILE A 179 20.16 10.44 16.72
C ILE A 179 19.91 11.66 17.60
N ILE A 180 18.63 12.04 17.72
CA ILE A 180 18.15 13.15 18.53
C ILE A 180 17.31 12.56 19.68
N GLU A 181 17.82 12.63 20.90
CA GLU A 181 17.21 12.09 22.10
C GLU A 181 16.35 13.16 22.81
N TYR A 182 15.21 12.74 23.35
CA TYR A 182 14.24 13.62 23.98
C TYR A 182 14.17 13.35 25.49
N TYR A 183 14.16 14.43 26.28
CA TYR A 183 14.06 14.36 27.74
C TYR A 183 12.97 15.31 28.23
N ASP A 184 12.21 14.86 29.22
CA ASP A 184 11.13 15.64 29.86
C ASP A 184 11.67 16.78 30.74
N LEU A 185 10.80 17.49 31.45
CA LEU A 185 11.19 18.62 32.31
C LEU A 185 12.11 18.21 33.46
N GLU A 186 11.96 16.98 33.94
CA GLU A 186 12.77 16.38 34.99
C GLU A 186 14.14 15.97 34.47
N GLY A 187 14.28 15.70 33.16
CA GLY A 187 15.50 15.17 32.55
C GLY A 187 15.50 13.63 32.47
N MET A 188 14.33 13.01 32.54
CA MET A 188 14.13 11.59 32.25
C MET A 188 13.91 11.41 30.74
N PRO A 189 14.36 10.28 30.14
CA PRO A 189 14.07 9.98 28.75
C PRO A 189 12.56 9.98 28.49
N VAL A 190 12.12 10.70 27.46
CA VAL A 190 10.72 10.64 27.01
C VAL A 190 10.46 9.23 26.50
N THR A 191 9.37 8.61 26.97
CA THR A 191 9.01 7.23 26.58
C THR A 191 7.64 7.17 25.92
N TYR A 192 7.44 6.15 25.08
CA TYR A 192 6.13 5.84 24.49
C TYR A 192 5.79 4.36 24.72
N ALA A 193 4.49 4.06 24.85
CA ALA A 193 4.00 2.71 24.96
C ALA A 193 4.00 2.04 23.58
N ARG A 194 4.56 0.83 23.49
CA ARG A 194 4.46 0.02 22.29
C ARG A 194 3.00 -0.46 22.14
N LYS A 195 2.46 -0.37 20.93
CA LYS A 195 1.09 -0.78 20.62
C LYS A 195 1.09 -2.07 19.80
N ASP A 196 0.07 -2.91 20.00
CA ASP A 196 -0.18 -4.15 19.23
C ASP A 196 -1.07 -3.93 17.99
N HIS A 197 -1.34 -5.00 17.25
CA HIS A 197 -2.26 -5.07 16.09
C HIS A 197 -3.67 -4.49 16.32
N ARG A 198 -4.17 -4.45 17.55
CA ARG A 198 -5.49 -3.88 17.90
C ARG A 198 -5.38 -2.44 18.40
N LYS A 199 -4.21 -1.81 18.24
CA LYS A 199 -3.86 -0.50 18.82
C LYS A 199 -3.93 -0.49 20.36
N LYS A 200 -3.85 -1.66 21.02
CA LYS A 200 -3.79 -1.77 22.49
C LYS A 200 -2.34 -1.70 22.95
N GLU A 201 -2.11 -1.07 24.10
CA GLU A 201 -0.78 -0.93 24.68
C GLU A 201 -0.28 -2.28 25.21
N THR A 202 0.95 -2.66 24.86
CA THR A 202 1.58 -3.93 25.27
C THR A 202 2.17 -3.87 26.69
N GLY A 203 2.15 -2.70 27.32
CA GLY A 203 2.81 -2.43 28.61
C GLY A 203 4.33 -2.20 28.51
N GLU A 204 4.95 -2.52 27.37
CA GLU A 204 6.37 -2.25 27.10
C GLU A 204 6.56 -0.76 26.74
N ARG A 205 7.41 -0.04 27.49
CA ARG A 205 7.78 1.35 27.17
C ARG A 205 9.15 1.41 26.51
N LYS A 206 9.26 2.20 25.44
CA LYS A 206 10.53 2.48 24.75
C LYS A 206 10.87 3.96 24.79
N GLU A 207 12.16 4.28 24.80
CA GLU A 207 12.64 5.65 24.72
C GLU A 207 12.36 6.25 23.33
N TYR A 208 11.90 7.49 23.32
CA TYR A 208 11.64 8.27 22.12
C TYR A 208 12.93 8.94 21.63
N TYR A 209 13.22 8.77 20.35
CA TYR A 209 14.31 9.45 19.67
C TYR A 209 13.87 9.75 18.23
N ARG A 210 14.44 10.78 17.61
CA ARG A 210 14.32 11.02 16.16
C ARG A 210 15.63 10.75 15.47
N ILE A 211 15.55 10.28 14.23
CA ILE A 211 16.71 10.07 13.38
C ILE A 211 16.70 11.13 12.29
N ARG A 212 17.84 11.78 12.06
CA ARG A 212 18.09 12.64 10.91
C ARG A 212 19.09 11.94 10.00
N TRP A 213 18.61 11.53 8.84
CA TRP A 213 19.41 10.84 7.82
C TRP A 213 20.47 11.75 7.22
N GLN A 214 21.67 11.21 7.03
CA GLN A 214 22.74 11.84 6.25
C GLN A 214 22.37 11.91 4.76
N PHE A 215 21.76 10.84 4.25
CA PHE A 215 21.33 10.70 2.86
C PHE A 215 19.82 10.48 2.78
N PRO A 216 18.99 11.56 2.85
CA PRO A 216 17.54 11.45 2.78
C PRO A 216 17.03 10.70 1.55
N ASP A 217 17.75 10.75 0.43
CA ASP A 217 17.33 10.11 -0.83
C ASP A 217 17.39 8.58 -0.79
N ALA A 218 18.13 8.00 0.16
CA ALA A 218 18.13 6.57 0.44
C ALA A 218 16.94 6.13 1.33
N HIS A 219 16.17 7.08 1.86
CA HIS A 219 15.06 6.83 2.79
C HIS A 219 13.78 7.48 2.27
N LEU A 220 12.94 6.67 1.62
CA LEU A 220 11.70 7.11 1.01
C LEU A 220 10.52 6.92 1.98
N ASP A 221 9.59 7.88 1.98
CA ASP A 221 8.35 7.78 2.74
C ASP A 221 7.33 6.86 2.02
N LYS A 222 6.14 6.71 2.60
CA LYS A 222 5.00 5.98 2.01
C LYS A 222 4.59 6.47 0.61
N ASP A 223 5.04 7.66 0.24
CA ASP A 223 4.74 8.35 -0.98
C ASP A 223 5.95 8.33 -1.95
N GLY A 224 6.99 7.53 -1.67
CA GLY A 224 8.20 7.40 -2.48
C GLY A 224 9.07 8.66 -2.49
N LYS A 225 8.84 9.59 -1.55
CA LYS A 225 9.56 10.85 -1.46
C LYS A 225 10.68 10.76 -0.41
N PRO A 226 11.90 11.24 -0.71
CA PRO A 226 12.96 11.36 0.28
C PRO A 226 12.48 12.11 1.52
N PHE A 227 12.67 11.53 2.70
CA PHE A 227 12.33 12.19 3.95
C PHE A 227 13.57 12.37 4.83
N LYS A 228 13.66 13.54 5.47
CA LYS A 228 14.87 13.92 6.20
C LYS A 228 14.89 13.40 7.64
N TYR A 229 13.73 13.22 8.27
CA TYR A 229 13.63 12.85 9.69
C TYR A 229 12.68 11.66 9.92
N LYS A 230 13.11 10.66 10.68
CA LYS A 230 12.28 9.53 11.12
C LYS A 230 11.91 9.67 12.60
N SER A 231 10.63 9.49 12.93
CA SER A 231 10.17 9.29 14.32
C SER A 231 9.76 7.83 14.53
N PRO A 232 9.77 7.29 15.75
CA PRO A 232 9.36 5.92 16.02
C PRO A 232 7.86 5.74 15.74
N ILE A 233 7.48 4.61 15.15
CA ILE A 233 6.08 4.36 14.76
C ILE A 233 5.19 4.28 16.01
N GLY A 234 4.02 4.94 15.95
CA GLY A 234 3.03 4.90 17.03
C GLY A 234 3.40 5.71 18.29
N SER A 235 4.53 6.41 18.28
CA SER A 235 5.07 7.12 19.45
C SER A 235 4.50 8.51 19.72
N GLY A 236 3.69 9.03 18.79
CA GLY A 236 3.16 10.40 18.86
C GLY A 236 4.21 11.45 18.48
N THR A 237 3.98 12.69 18.90
CA THR A 237 4.82 13.85 18.56
C THR A 237 5.17 14.65 19.82
N PRO A 238 6.06 14.13 20.68
CA PRO A 238 6.50 14.87 21.86
C PRO A 238 7.26 16.14 21.46
N ILE A 239 7.29 17.10 22.38
CA ILE A 239 8.04 18.35 22.23
C ILE A 239 9.50 18.14 22.64
N TYR A 240 10.40 18.87 21.98
CA TYR A 240 11.81 18.90 22.36
C TYR A 240 12.07 20.09 23.29
N ILE A 241 12.62 19.81 24.46
CA ILE A 241 12.93 20.81 25.48
C ILE A 241 14.46 20.94 25.57
N PRO A 242 15.06 22.10 25.25
CA PRO A 242 16.48 22.35 25.46
C PRO A 242 16.89 22.31 26.94
N GLU A 243 18.17 22.02 27.22
CA GLU A 243 18.67 21.98 28.62
C GLU A 243 18.50 23.31 29.35
N ARG A 244 18.68 24.43 28.63
CA ARG A 244 18.42 25.76 29.21
C ARG A 244 16.99 25.90 29.70
N MET A 245 16.00 25.39 28.96
CA MET A 245 14.59 25.45 29.35
C MET A 245 14.32 24.60 30.59
N ARG A 246 14.87 23.37 30.65
CA ARG A 246 14.80 22.54 31.86
C ARG A 246 15.39 23.25 33.08
N ARG A 247 16.53 23.92 32.91
CA ARG A 247 17.16 24.70 33.98
C ARG A 247 16.28 25.87 34.44
N LEU A 248 15.77 26.69 33.50
CA LEU A 248 14.85 27.80 33.82
C LEU A 248 13.62 27.31 34.61
N TYR A 249 13.07 26.16 34.21
CA TYR A 249 11.96 25.52 34.90
C TYR A 249 12.33 25.04 36.32
N LYS A 250 13.44 24.31 36.47
CA LYS A 250 13.92 23.81 37.77
C LYS A 250 14.26 24.94 38.75
N GLU A 251 14.82 26.04 38.23
CA GLU A 251 15.14 27.25 38.99
C GLU A 251 13.92 28.16 39.22
N LYS A 252 12.77 27.85 38.60
CA LYS A 252 11.53 28.66 38.61
C LYS A 252 11.76 30.10 38.16
N GLN A 253 12.72 30.30 37.26
CA GLN A 253 13.05 31.62 36.74
C GLN A 253 11.89 32.15 35.90
N GLN A 254 11.51 33.40 36.16
CA GLN A 254 10.41 34.06 35.46
C GLN A 254 10.88 34.64 34.13
N PHE A 255 10.08 34.49 33.07
CA PHE A 255 10.28 35.14 31.78
C PHE A 255 8.95 35.38 31.07
N ASP A 256 8.85 36.49 30.34
CA ASP A 256 7.54 36.94 29.83
C ASP A 256 7.03 36.13 28.63
N ARG A 257 7.92 35.72 27.70
CA ARG A 257 7.55 35.09 26.42
C ARG A 257 8.20 33.73 26.21
N LEU A 258 7.38 32.71 25.94
CA LEU A 258 7.80 31.38 25.49
C LEU A 258 7.69 31.27 23.96
N TYR A 259 8.77 30.84 23.32
CA TYR A 259 8.82 30.66 21.87
C TYR A 259 8.70 29.18 21.49
N ILE A 260 7.92 28.89 20.46
CA ILE A 260 7.81 27.58 19.84
C ILE A 260 8.37 27.68 18.42
N GLN A 261 9.21 26.72 18.03
CA GLN A 261 9.85 26.71 16.71
C GLN A 261 9.79 25.31 16.09
N GLU A 262 9.80 25.25 14.76
CA GLU A 262 9.98 23.99 14.04
C GLU A 262 11.48 23.63 13.96
N GLY A 263 11.86 22.54 14.63
CA GLY A 263 13.22 21.98 14.57
C GLY A 263 14.05 22.17 15.84
N GLU A 264 14.65 21.08 16.30
CA GLU A 264 15.36 20.97 17.58
C GLU A 264 16.61 21.86 17.65
N LYS A 265 17.37 21.94 16.55
CA LYS A 265 18.55 22.83 16.45
C LYS A 265 18.21 24.29 16.66
N LYS A 266 17.03 24.72 16.18
CA LYS A 266 16.61 26.12 16.28
C LYS A 266 16.30 26.51 17.71
N ALA A 267 15.59 25.63 18.43
CA ALA A 267 15.32 25.83 19.85
C ALA A 267 16.62 25.86 20.69
N GLU A 268 17.59 25.00 20.40
CA GLU A 268 18.91 25.03 21.07
C GLU A 268 19.65 26.34 20.79
N LYS A 269 19.68 26.79 19.53
CA LYS A 269 20.35 28.02 19.13
C LYS A 269 19.70 29.28 19.71
N ALA A 270 18.37 29.32 19.73
CA ALA A 270 17.60 30.39 20.37
C ALA A 270 17.87 30.43 21.87
N CYS A 271 17.82 29.26 22.53
CA CYS A 271 18.12 29.14 23.95
C CYS A 271 19.54 29.57 24.27
N LYS A 272 20.54 29.18 23.48
CA LYS A 272 21.93 29.63 23.68
C LYS A 272 22.03 31.15 23.80
N HIS A 273 21.24 31.86 23.00
CA HIS A 273 21.25 33.33 22.90
C HIS A 273 20.15 34.03 23.69
N GLY A 274 19.56 33.35 24.69
CA GLY A 274 18.67 34.00 25.64
C GLY A 274 17.20 34.09 25.24
N ILE A 275 16.80 33.41 24.17
CA ILE A 275 15.41 33.36 23.70
C ILE A 275 14.78 32.05 24.19
N PRO A 276 13.91 32.04 25.23
CA PRO A 276 13.38 30.82 25.83
C PRO A 276 12.51 30.04 24.84
N SER A 277 13.06 28.97 24.25
CA SER A 277 12.45 28.31 23.10
C SER A 277 12.33 26.80 23.28
N ILE A 278 11.21 26.24 22.82
CA ILE A 278 11.00 24.80 22.67
C ILE A 278 10.77 24.44 21.20
N ALA A 279 10.99 23.18 20.84
CA ALA A 279 10.85 22.73 19.46
C ALA A 279 9.72 21.72 19.28
N VAL A 280 9.03 21.85 18.14
CA VAL A 280 8.13 20.83 17.59
C VAL A 280 8.80 20.14 16.40
N SER A 281 8.45 18.88 16.20
CA SER A 281 9.02 18.03 15.13
C SER A 281 8.56 18.40 13.72
N GLY A 282 7.44 19.13 13.63
CA GLY A 282 6.86 19.70 12.41
C GLY A 282 5.79 20.74 12.79
N ILE A 283 5.49 21.69 11.92
CA ILE A 283 4.56 22.80 12.23
C ILE A 283 3.15 22.36 12.68
N GLN A 284 2.68 21.19 12.24
CA GLN A 284 1.36 20.64 12.62
C GLN A 284 1.38 19.84 13.93
N ASN A 285 2.56 19.54 14.46
CA ASN A 285 2.76 18.49 15.47
C ASN A 285 2.78 19.01 16.91
N LEU A 286 2.09 20.12 17.19
CA LEU A 286 2.09 20.72 18.51
C LEU A 286 1.24 19.94 19.53
N GLY A 287 0.13 19.35 19.09
CA GLY A 287 -0.80 18.62 19.96
C GLY A 287 -0.49 17.12 20.03
N LEU A 288 -0.59 16.54 21.22
CA LEU A 288 -0.58 15.09 21.42
C LEU A 288 -2.03 14.62 21.65
N ASN A 289 -2.56 13.75 20.79
CA ASN A 289 -3.96 13.28 20.86
C ASN A 289 -5.02 14.40 20.91
N GLY A 290 -4.77 15.53 20.23
CA GLY A 290 -5.69 16.66 20.21
C GLY A 290 -5.66 17.54 21.46
N ALA A 291 -4.66 17.37 22.35
CA ALA A 291 -4.46 18.21 23.53
C ALA A 291 -3.07 18.87 23.55
N LEU A 292 -2.95 19.99 24.24
CA LEU A 292 -1.67 20.67 24.46
C LEU A 292 -0.79 19.81 25.40
N PRO A 293 0.51 19.59 25.08
CA PRO A 293 1.43 18.85 25.95
C PRO A 293 1.52 19.46 27.35
N GLU A 294 1.44 18.61 28.38
CA GLU A 294 1.42 19.05 29.78
C GLU A 294 2.70 19.81 30.17
N ASP A 295 3.85 19.45 29.58
CA ASP A 295 5.11 20.15 29.82
C ASP A 295 5.06 21.63 29.42
N ILE A 296 4.34 21.98 28.35
CA ILE A 296 4.14 23.39 27.98
C ILE A 296 3.34 24.12 29.06
N VAL A 297 2.28 23.48 29.58
CA VAL A 297 1.46 24.05 30.66
C VAL A 297 2.29 24.25 31.93
N ARG A 298 3.14 23.28 32.28
CA ARG A 298 4.04 23.36 33.44
C ARG A 298 5.07 24.47 33.30
N ILE A 299 5.68 24.62 32.11
CA ILE A 299 6.59 25.75 31.82
C ILE A 299 5.84 27.07 31.99
N ILE A 300 4.66 27.23 31.38
CA ILE A 300 3.90 28.49 31.42
C ILE A 300 3.56 28.87 32.87
N THR A 301 3.06 27.91 33.64
CA THR A 301 2.62 28.14 35.02
C THR A 301 3.77 28.37 36.00
N THR A 302 4.84 27.58 35.91
CA THR A 302 5.95 27.64 36.86
C THR A 302 6.88 28.82 36.59
N CYS A 303 7.10 29.16 35.31
CA CYS A 303 7.94 30.28 34.91
C CYS A 303 7.16 31.59 34.69
N GLY A 304 5.86 31.62 35.01
CA GLY A 304 5.00 32.82 34.93
C GLY A 304 4.95 33.46 33.54
N VAL A 305 4.93 32.63 32.50
CA VAL A 305 4.89 33.08 31.10
C VAL A 305 3.56 33.78 30.83
N LYS A 306 3.64 34.99 30.27
CA LYS A 306 2.48 35.81 29.91
C LYS A 306 2.14 35.73 28.42
N GLU A 307 3.13 35.39 27.59
CA GLU A 307 3.02 35.44 26.14
C GLU A 307 3.59 34.16 25.51
N VAL A 308 2.90 33.64 24.50
CA VAL A 308 3.35 32.47 23.74
C VAL A 308 3.44 32.83 22.26
N ALA A 309 4.58 32.55 21.64
CA ALA A 309 4.85 32.90 20.24
C ALA A 309 5.24 31.67 19.42
N PHE A 310 4.54 31.44 18.31
CA PHE A 310 4.96 30.43 17.32
C PHE A 310 5.67 31.11 16.15
N ILE A 311 6.96 30.80 15.96
CA ILE A 311 7.79 31.43 14.93
C ILE A 311 7.98 30.48 13.74
N PHE A 312 7.56 30.92 12.56
CA PHE A 312 7.78 30.25 11.29
C PHE A 312 9.08 30.71 10.61
N ASP A 313 9.57 29.88 9.70
CA ASP A 313 10.68 30.22 8.82
C ASP A 313 10.26 31.25 7.76
N SER A 314 11.23 31.79 7.02
CA SER A 314 10.95 32.79 5.98
C SER A 314 10.21 32.25 4.74
N ASP A 315 9.97 30.93 4.67
CA ASP A 315 9.21 30.24 3.63
C ASP A 315 7.72 30.00 4.00
N TRP A 316 7.25 30.62 5.09
CA TRP A 316 5.89 30.49 5.61
C TRP A 316 4.78 30.83 4.61
N ASP A 317 5.08 31.64 3.60
CA ASP A 317 4.15 32.12 2.58
C ASP A 317 4.54 31.64 1.17
N ASP A 318 5.55 30.78 1.05
CA ASP A 318 5.96 30.26 -0.25
C ASP A 318 4.96 29.23 -0.78
N ILE A 319 4.68 29.31 -2.08
CA ILE A 319 4.00 28.24 -2.81
C ILE A 319 5.02 27.22 -3.33
N SER A 320 4.55 26.04 -3.74
CA SER A 320 5.42 25.01 -4.31
C SER A 320 6.12 25.55 -5.57
N THR A 321 7.40 25.26 -5.75
CA THR A 321 8.12 25.60 -7.00
C THR A 321 7.79 24.64 -8.13
N ASN A 322 7.31 23.43 -7.80
CA ASN A 322 6.91 22.40 -8.77
C ASN A 322 5.39 22.22 -8.71
N ILE A 323 4.65 23.13 -9.35
CA ILE A 323 3.18 23.06 -9.43
C ILE A 323 2.80 22.28 -10.69
N ARG A 324 2.12 21.15 -10.54
CA ARG A 324 1.55 20.40 -11.67
C ARG A 324 0.19 20.97 -12.06
N LEU A 325 -0.29 20.64 -13.25
CA LEU A 325 -1.51 21.19 -13.86
C LEU A 325 -2.80 21.05 -13.01
N ASN A 326 -2.80 20.16 -12.01
CA ASN A 326 -3.95 19.93 -11.11
C ASN A 326 -3.61 20.16 -9.62
N ASP A 327 -2.41 20.64 -9.30
CA ASP A 327 -2.02 20.87 -7.91
C ASP A 327 -2.70 22.13 -7.36
N ARG A 328 -3.26 22.02 -6.16
CA ARG A 328 -3.77 23.17 -5.40
C ARG A 328 -2.62 24.07 -4.99
N VAL A 329 -2.61 25.29 -5.50
CA VAL A 329 -1.50 26.24 -5.29
C VAL A 329 -1.44 26.73 -3.85
N GLU A 330 -2.58 26.76 -3.15
CA GLU A 330 -2.70 27.20 -1.77
C GLU A 330 -2.34 26.13 -0.74
N LYS A 331 -2.01 24.90 -1.17
CA LYS A 331 -1.79 23.76 -0.27
C LYS A 331 -0.73 24.05 0.81
N ARG A 332 0.38 24.68 0.42
CA ARG A 332 1.48 24.98 1.35
C ARG A 332 1.14 26.15 2.30
N PRO A 333 0.69 27.32 1.81
CA PRO A 333 0.17 28.37 2.70
C PRO A 333 -0.95 27.90 3.63
N SER A 334 -1.84 27.03 3.14
CA SER A 334 -2.91 26.41 3.95
C SER A 334 -2.37 25.60 5.11
N CYS A 335 -1.26 24.86 4.92
CA CYS A 335 -0.60 24.17 6.03
C CYS A 335 -0.18 25.16 7.13
N PHE A 336 0.45 26.28 6.79
CA PHE A 336 0.85 27.27 7.79
C PHE A 336 -0.35 27.93 8.48
N PHE A 337 -1.41 28.24 7.72
CA PHE A 337 -2.68 28.70 8.30
C PHE A 337 -3.25 27.71 9.32
N PHE A 338 -3.36 26.44 8.97
CA PHE A 338 -3.88 25.42 9.89
C PHE A 338 -2.99 25.24 11.11
N ALA A 339 -1.66 25.32 10.96
CA ALA A 339 -0.72 25.27 12.08
C ALA A 339 -0.95 26.44 13.05
N ALA A 340 -1.06 27.67 12.53
CA ALA A 340 -1.34 28.87 13.33
C ALA A 340 -2.71 28.82 14.02
N ARG A 341 -3.75 28.37 13.30
CA ARG A 341 -5.11 28.19 13.84
C ARG A 341 -5.12 27.17 14.97
N ASN A 342 -4.51 26.00 14.75
CA ASN A 342 -4.47 24.94 15.75
C ASN A 342 -3.66 25.37 16.98
N PHE A 343 -2.50 26.02 16.79
CA PHE A 343 -1.71 26.62 17.88
C PHE A 343 -2.55 27.58 18.73
N LYS A 344 -3.27 28.50 18.08
CA LYS A 344 -4.16 29.44 18.77
C LYS A 344 -5.24 28.71 19.56
N GLU A 345 -5.91 27.72 18.98
CA GLU A 345 -6.95 26.96 19.68
C GLU A 345 -6.38 26.17 20.87
N TYR A 346 -5.21 25.54 20.73
CA TYR A 346 -4.54 24.87 21.85
C TYR A 346 -4.24 25.84 23.01
N MET A 347 -3.73 27.03 22.71
CA MET A 347 -3.44 28.04 23.74
C MET A 347 -4.71 28.62 24.35
N ARG A 348 -5.83 28.68 23.62
CA ARG A 348 -7.13 29.08 24.19
C ARG A 348 -7.66 28.08 25.21
N THR A 349 -7.36 26.79 25.06
CA THR A 349 -7.78 25.77 26.05
C THR A 349 -7.20 25.99 27.44
N LEU A 350 -6.08 26.72 27.57
CA LEU A 350 -5.47 27.09 28.86
C LEU A 350 -6.42 27.91 29.75
N LYS A 351 -7.36 28.65 29.16
CA LYS A 351 -8.39 29.38 29.91
C LYS A 351 -9.25 28.47 30.77
N ASN A 352 -9.48 27.22 30.34
CA ASN A 352 -10.22 26.22 31.12
C ASN A 352 -9.49 25.84 32.41
N ARG A 353 -8.18 26.10 32.49
CA ARG A 353 -7.33 25.90 33.67
C ARG A 353 -7.02 27.23 34.39
N ASN A 354 -7.78 28.30 34.11
CA ASN A 354 -7.54 29.67 34.61
C ASN A 354 -6.17 30.26 34.26
N ILE A 355 -5.56 29.81 33.16
CA ILE A 355 -4.30 30.33 32.66
C ILE A 355 -4.61 31.25 31.46
N TYR A 356 -4.14 32.50 31.54
CA TYR A 356 -4.36 33.51 30.51
C TYR A 356 -3.02 33.94 29.93
N VAL A 357 -2.84 33.70 28.63
CA VAL A 357 -1.65 34.11 27.88
C VAL A 357 -2.05 34.87 26.63
N GLU A 358 -1.21 35.81 26.21
CA GLU A 358 -1.31 36.43 24.91
C GLU A 358 -0.67 35.53 23.85
N ILE A 359 -1.31 35.43 22.68
CA ILE A 359 -0.94 34.50 21.64
C ILE A 359 -0.39 35.30 20.46
N PHE A 360 0.85 35.00 20.09
CA PHE A 360 1.55 35.57 18.95
C PHE A 360 1.90 34.50 17.93
N ILE A 361 1.86 34.86 16.66
CA ILE A 361 2.57 34.14 15.61
C ILE A 361 3.54 35.10 14.96
N GLY A 362 4.67 34.60 14.49
CA GLY A 362 5.61 35.41 13.75
C GLY A 362 6.34 34.61 12.70
N HIS A 363 7.10 35.29 11.88
CA HIS A 363 8.00 34.65 10.92
C HIS A 363 9.30 35.43 10.78
N ILE A 364 10.33 34.73 10.32
CA ILE A 364 11.59 35.36 9.89
C ILE A 364 11.35 36.08 8.56
N GLN A 365 11.84 37.30 8.42
CA GLN A 365 11.79 38.03 7.17
C GLN A 365 12.87 37.55 6.21
N LYS A 366 12.54 37.47 4.92
CA LYS A 366 13.52 37.13 3.87
C LYS A 366 14.59 38.22 3.82
N ASN A 367 15.86 37.81 3.82
CA ASN A 367 16.99 38.72 3.74
C ASN A 367 17.92 38.36 2.56
N LYS A 368 18.84 39.26 2.22
CA LYS A 368 19.81 39.04 1.12
C LYS A 368 20.76 37.86 1.37
N ALA A 369 20.94 37.45 2.63
CA ALA A 369 21.81 36.34 2.99
C ALA A 369 21.13 34.97 2.82
N GLY A 370 19.82 34.93 2.56
CA GLY A 370 19.05 33.70 2.42
C GLY A 370 18.83 32.95 3.73
N ASP A 371 18.87 33.63 4.87
CA ASP A 371 18.61 33.00 6.18
C ASP A 371 17.14 32.58 6.26
N LYS A 372 16.90 31.29 6.50
CA LYS A 372 15.56 30.71 6.50
C LYS A 372 14.96 30.65 7.89
N GLY A 373 15.70 30.04 8.80
CA GLY A 373 15.32 29.91 10.20
C GLY A 373 16.01 30.92 11.10
N LEU A 374 15.56 30.96 12.35
CA LEU A 374 16.18 31.75 13.40
C LEU A 374 17.62 31.30 13.70
N ASP A 375 17.92 30.00 13.58
CA ASP A 375 19.28 29.49 13.76
C ASP A 375 20.23 29.97 12.65
N ASP A 376 19.78 29.98 11.40
CA ASP A 376 20.54 30.54 10.27
C ASP A 376 20.84 32.02 10.49
N LEU A 377 19.82 32.79 10.88
CA LEU A 377 19.96 34.22 11.15
C LEU A 377 21.00 34.49 12.25
N LEU A 378 20.94 33.74 13.36
CA LEU A 378 21.88 33.85 14.48
C LEU A 378 23.27 33.26 14.18
N ALA A 379 23.39 32.35 13.22
CA ALA A 379 24.67 31.76 12.81
C ALA A 379 25.38 32.59 11.73
N ASN A 380 24.63 33.32 10.90
CA ASN A 380 25.11 34.03 9.73
C ASN A 380 25.01 35.55 9.90
N SER A 381 23.84 36.14 9.66
CA SER A 381 23.67 37.60 9.56
C SER A 381 23.86 38.34 10.88
N LEU A 382 23.51 37.69 11.99
CA LEU A 382 23.65 38.24 13.34
C LEU A 382 24.85 37.69 14.10
N LYS A 383 25.80 37.05 13.42
CA LYS A 383 26.98 36.49 14.09
C LYS A 383 27.79 37.60 14.77
N GLY A 384 27.92 37.54 16.10
CA GLY A 384 28.59 38.57 16.92
C GLY A 384 27.67 39.71 17.37
N HIS A 385 26.41 39.73 16.92
CA HIS A 385 25.38 40.71 17.26
C HIS A 385 24.04 40.00 17.60
N GLU A 386 24.11 38.80 18.19
CA GLU A 386 22.94 37.93 18.39
C GLU A 386 21.87 38.55 19.31
N GLU A 387 22.27 39.43 20.23
CA GLU A 387 21.35 40.16 21.11
C GLU A 387 20.39 41.09 20.35
N GLU A 388 20.73 41.49 19.11
CA GLU A 388 19.85 42.32 18.29
C GLU A 388 18.51 41.61 18.00
N LEU A 389 18.50 40.29 17.86
CA LEU A 389 17.27 39.56 17.51
C LEU A 389 16.23 39.65 18.61
N ALA A 390 16.64 39.47 19.87
CA ALA A 390 15.73 39.57 21.01
C ALA A 390 15.14 40.98 21.13
N LYS A 391 15.94 42.02 20.87
CA LYS A 391 15.49 43.42 20.84
C LYS A 391 14.54 43.69 19.67
N ASP A 392 14.82 43.12 18.51
CA ASP A 392 14.01 43.26 17.30
C ASP A 392 12.63 42.61 17.46
N ILE A 393 12.58 41.40 18.04
CA ILE A 393 11.31 40.73 18.37
C ILE A 393 10.50 41.59 19.35
N GLU A 394 11.14 42.14 20.37
CA GLU A 394 10.45 42.97 21.35
C GLU A 394 9.92 44.27 20.75
N ALA A 395 10.67 44.91 19.86
CA ALA A 395 10.21 46.06 19.11
C ALA A 395 9.01 45.70 18.21
N ALA A 396 9.10 44.60 17.47
CA ALA A 396 8.05 44.12 16.57
C ALA A 396 6.74 43.82 17.30
N CYS A 397 6.78 43.16 18.47
CA CYS A 397 5.58 42.87 19.27
C CYS A 397 4.84 44.13 19.76
N ASN A 398 5.57 45.23 19.95
CA ASN A 398 5.02 46.51 20.42
C ASN A 398 4.60 47.46 19.29
N GLU A 399 4.97 47.16 18.04
CA GLU A 399 4.59 47.97 16.88
C GLU A 399 3.18 47.62 16.37
N LYS A 400 2.41 48.64 15.97
CA LYS A 400 1.04 48.46 15.45
C LYS A 400 0.95 47.54 14.23
N LYS A 401 1.97 47.54 13.37
CA LYS A 401 2.06 46.67 12.19
C LYS A 401 2.72 45.33 12.47
N GLY A 402 3.42 45.17 13.60
CA GLY A 402 4.16 43.95 13.91
C GLY A 402 5.50 43.80 13.20
N LEU A 403 5.97 44.82 12.45
CA LEU A 403 7.10 44.68 11.53
C LEU A 403 8.43 45.06 12.18
N GLY A 404 9.29 44.08 12.44
CA GLY A 404 10.68 44.31 12.86
C GLY A 404 11.66 44.47 11.69
N LYS A 405 12.96 44.47 11.99
CA LYS A 405 14.05 44.46 11.01
C LYS A 405 14.30 43.05 10.45
N TYR A 406 14.14 42.02 11.28
CA TYR A 406 14.42 40.63 10.93
C TYR A 406 13.22 39.71 11.11
N VAL A 407 12.26 40.10 11.96
CA VAL A 407 11.04 39.30 12.22
C VAL A 407 9.79 40.13 11.97
N GLU A 408 8.68 39.47 11.73
CA GLU A 408 7.35 40.08 11.79
C GLU A 408 6.47 39.29 12.78
N MET A 409 5.75 40.01 13.64
CA MET A 409 5.06 39.47 14.81
C MET A 409 3.60 39.92 14.84
N PHE A 410 2.67 38.98 14.91
CA PHE A 410 1.23 39.23 14.92
C PHE A 410 0.59 38.76 16.23
N LYS A 411 -0.02 39.69 16.96
CA LYS A 411 -0.84 39.38 18.14
C LYS A 411 -2.21 38.87 17.73
N ILE A 412 -2.41 37.55 17.77
CA ILE A 412 -3.60 36.87 17.23
C ILE A 412 -4.63 36.46 18.29
N THR A 413 -4.41 36.79 19.56
CA THR A 413 -5.29 36.43 20.70
C THR A 413 -6.78 36.64 20.41
N THR A 414 -7.13 37.74 19.73
CA THR A 414 -8.52 38.14 19.43
C THR A 414 -8.91 38.01 17.96
N TRP A 415 -8.01 37.52 17.09
CA TRP A 415 -8.30 37.46 15.65
C TRP A 415 -9.32 36.37 15.35
N THR A 416 -10.13 36.56 14.31
CA THR A 416 -11.01 35.52 13.76
C THR A 416 -10.23 34.64 12.77
N ASP A 417 -10.77 33.47 12.43
CA ASP A 417 -10.15 32.60 11.42
C ASP A 417 -10.05 33.30 10.06
N HIS A 418 -11.05 34.12 9.70
CA HIS A 418 -11.00 34.95 8.49
C HIS A 418 -9.81 35.93 8.51
N LYS A 419 -9.64 36.66 9.62
CA LYS A 419 -8.51 37.59 9.75
C LYS A 419 -7.17 36.87 9.75
N LEU A 420 -7.12 35.63 10.26
CA LEU A 420 -5.93 34.81 10.19
C LEU A 420 -5.63 34.32 8.76
N GLN A 421 -6.66 34.02 7.96
CA GLN A 421 -6.51 33.68 6.53
C GLN A 421 -5.96 34.84 5.70
N GLU A 422 -6.22 36.09 6.08
CA GLU A 422 -5.68 37.27 5.41
C GLU A 422 -4.15 37.30 5.37
N LEU A 423 -3.47 36.72 6.37
CA LEU A 423 -2.00 36.65 6.40
C LEU A 423 -1.39 35.93 5.20
N TRP A 424 -2.12 34.96 4.62
CA TRP A 424 -1.73 34.19 3.44
C TRP A 424 -2.68 34.43 2.25
N CYS A 425 -3.53 35.47 2.33
CA CYS A 425 -4.55 35.78 1.32
C CYS A 425 -5.51 34.62 0.98
N LEU A 426 -5.72 33.66 1.89
CA LEU A 426 -6.54 32.45 1.65
C LEU A 426 -8.05 32.71 1.60
N HIS A 427 -8.49 33.92 1.92
CA HIS A 427 -9.90 34.32 1.93
C HIS A 427 -10.43 34.69 0.52
N SER A 428 -9.55 35.03 -0.42
CA SER A 428 -9.92 35.37 -1.81
C SER A 428 -8.86 34.88 -2.78
N TYR A 429 -9.32 34.25 -3.87
CA TYR A 429 -8.46 33.84 -4.97
C TYR A 429 -7.78 35.05 -5.65
N GLU A 430 -8.42 36.23 -5.67
CA GLU A 430 -7.86 37.45 -6.25
C GLU A 430 -6.66 37.93 -5.44
N SER A 431 -6.85 38.07 -4.13
CA SER A 431 -5.79 38.48 -3.20
C SER A 431 -4.62 37.49 -3.22
N PHE A 432 -4.92 36.17 -3.26
CA PHE A 432 -3.91 35.13 -3.34
C PHE A 432 -3.14 35.18 -4.65
N ALA A 433 -3.85 35.29 -5.77
CA ALA A 433 -3.26 35.31 -7.09
C ALA A 433 -2.40 36.55 -7.33
N GLU A 434 -2.81 37.72 -6.81
CA GLU A 434 -1.99 38.93 -6.89
C GLU A 434 -0.74 38.81 -6.01
N ARG A 435 -0.86 38.23 -4.81
CA ARG A 435 0.29 38.01 -3.91
C ARG A 435 1.35 37.07 -4.49
N HIS A 436 0.93 36.05 -5.24
CA HIS A 436 1.83 35.07 -5.85
C HIS A 436 1.91 35.21 -7.38
N ARG A 437 1.64 36.42 -7.89
CA ARG A 437 1.53 36.70 -9.33
C ARG A 437 2.76 36.29 -10.13
N ASP A 438 3.95 36.52 -9.57
CA ASP A 438 5.23 36.23 -10.24
C ASP A 438 5.39 34.75 -10.64
N VAL A 439 4.76 33.86 -9.88
CA VAL A 439 4.77 32.42 -10.17
C VAL A 439 3.53 32.04 -10.98
N LEU A 440 2.35 32.49 -10.56
CA LEU A 440 1.07 32.05 -11.12
C LEU A 440 0.80 32.59 -12.53
N LYS A 441 1.32 33.76 -12.90
CA LYS A 441 1.18 34.32 -14.25
C LYS A 441 1.83 33.46 -15.33
N ASN A 442 2.84 32.66 -14.96
CA ASN A 442 3.53 31.77 -15.88
C ASN A 442 2.80 30.44 -16.09
N LEU A 443 1.72 30.18 -15.34
CA LEU A 443 0.90 28.99 -15.48
C LEU A 443 -0.26 29.26 -16.46
N PRO A 444 -0.57 28.34 -17.38
CA PRO A 444 -1.73 28.49 -18.29
C PRO A 444 -3.05 28.54 -17.51
N GLU A 445 -3.14 27.75 -16.44
CA GLU A 445 -4.19 27.78 -15.44
C GLU A 445 -3.64 27.24 -14.11
N PHE A 446 -4.30 27.56 -13.00
CA PHE A 446 -3.94 27.08 -11.67
C PHE A 446 -5.18 26.77 -10.82
N VAL A 447 -5.07 25.77 -9.92
CA VAL A 447 -6.17 25.37 -9.04
C VAL A 447 -6.07 26.11 -7.71
N PHE A 448 -7.09 26.87 -7.35
CA PHE A 448 -7.27 27.44 -6.01
C PHE A 448 -8.62 26.99 -5.44
N GLY A 449 -8.59 26.34 -4.27
CA GLY A 449 -9.77 25.69 -3.71
C GLY A 449 -10.22 24.51 -4.57
N ARG A 450 -11.43 24.58 -5.13
CA ARG A 450 -11.98 23.52 -6.01
C ARG A 450 -11.95 23.89 -7.49
N TYR A 451 -11.38 25.05 -7.86
CA TYR A 451 -11.63 25.67 -9.16
C TYR A 451 -10.35 26.07 -9.85
N ARG A 452 -10.42 26.12 -11.18
CA ARG A 452 -9.32 26.53 -12.06
C ARG A 452 -9.43 27.99 -12.44
N TRP A 453 -8.30 28.67 -12.38
CA TRP A 453 -8.14 30.10 -12.62
C TRP A 453 -7.05 30.32 -13.65
N LYS A 454 -7.11 31.43 -14.36
CA LYS A 454 -6.03 31.88 -15.23
C LYS A 454 -5.92 33.40 -15.20
N PHE A 455 -4.76 33.91 -15.58
CA PHE A 455 -4.63 35.32 -15.96
C PHE A 455 -5.07 35.47 -17.40
N ASP A 456 -5.96 36.43 -17.68
CA ASP A 456 -6.31 36.82 -19.05
C ASP A 456 -5.22 37.70 -19.69
N ASP A 457 -5.40 38.06 -20.95
CA ASP A 457 -4.45 38.92 -21.71
C ASP A 457 -4.29 40.32 -21.08
N SER A 458 -5.27 40.76 -20.28
CA SER A 458 -5.22 42.03 -19.53
C SER A 458 -4.47 41.90 -18.20
N GLY A 459 -4.10 40.68 -17.82
CA GLY A 459 -3.44 40.36 -16.56
C GLY A 459 -4.38 40.31 -15.36
N LYS A 460 -5.70 40.16 -15.59
CA LYS A 460 -6.72 39.96 -14.55
C LYS A 460 -6.98 38.47 -14.33
N VAL A 461 -7.21 38.09 -13.08
CA VAL A 461 -7.55 36.71 -12.70
C VAL A 461 -9.00 36.43 -13.06
N VAL A 462 -9.22 35.42 -13.90
CA VAL A 462 -10.54 34.99 -14.36
C VAL A 462 -10.67 33.48 -14.21
N LEU A 463 -11.90 32.99 -14.10
CA LEU A 463 -12.17 31.55 -14.07
C LEU A 463 -11.69 30.95 -15.41
N ALA A 464 -10.96 29.83 -15.35
CA ALA A 464 -10.42 29.21 -16.56
C ALA A 464 -11.54 28.72 -17.51
N GLN A 465 -12.69 28.36 -16.92
CA GLN A 465 -13.96 28.09 -17.59
C GLN A 465 -14.95 29.23 -17.27
N PRO A 466 -15.19 30.17 -18.20
CA PRO A 466 -16.23 31.19 -18.03
C PRO A 466 -17.61 30.53 -17.89
N PHE A 467 -18.55 31.23 -17.24
CA PHE A 467 -19.97 30.85 -17.29
C PHE A 467 -20.47 30.95 -18.72
N ASP A 468 -21.06 29.88 -19.24
CA ASP A 468 -22.05 30.06 -20.29
C ASP A 468 -23.31 30.69 -19.66
N ASP A 469 -24.01 31.55 -20.40
CA ASP A 469 -25.18 32.27 -19.88
C ASP A 469 -26.28 31.33 -19.36
N ASP A 470 -26.31 30.10 -19.87
CA ASP A 470 -27.20 29.01 -19.47
C ASP A 470 -26.76 28.27 -18.19
N GLU A 471 -25.63 28.64 -17.57
CA GLU A 471 -25.18 28.16 -16.25
C GLU A 471 -25.44 29.14 -15.11
N LYS A 472 -25.87 30.37 -15.42
CA LYS A 472 -26.25 31.36 -14.40
C LYS A 472 -27.52 30.90 -13.70
N PHE A 473 -27.38 30.25 -12.56
CA PHE A 473 -28.51 29.77 -11.74
C PHE A 473 -29.28 30.89 -11.03
N TRP A 474 -29.03 32.15 -11.39
CA TRP A 474 -29.78 33.31 -10.97
C TRP A 474 -30.03 34.25 -12.15
N GLU A 475 -31.11 35.03 -12.05
CA GLU A 475 -31.44 36.12 -12.97
C GLU A 475 -31.61 37.42 -12.17
N GLU A 476 -31.11 38.52 -12.74
CA GLU A 476 -31.26 39.87 -12.18
C GLU A 476 -32.55 40.49 -12.75
N VAL A 477 -33.56 40.66 -11.90
CA VAL A 477 -34.86 41.22 -12.30
C VAL A 477 -35.03 42.61 -11.70
N GLU A 478 -35.13 43.62 -12.55
CA GLU A 478 -35.48 44.97 -12.12
C GLU A 478 -36.96 45.05 -11.72
N LYS A 479 -37.23 45.46 -10.47
CA LYS A 479 -38.57 45.74 -9.97
C LYS A 479 -38.73 47.22 -9.64
N ASN A 480 -39.82 47.79 -10.16
CA ASN A 480 -40.23 49.15 -9.83
C ASN A 480 -40.84 49.21 -8.43
N ILE A 481 -40.32 50.11 -7.59
CA ILE A 481 -40.84 50.41 -6.27
C ILE A 481 -41.86 51.55 -6.40
N ARG A 482 -42.85 51.60 -5.49
CA ARG A 482 -43.76 52.76 -5.37
C ARG A 482 -42.94 54.02 -5.09
N GLY A 483 -42.81 54.90 -6.08
CA GLY A 483 -42.01 56.12 -6.00
C GLY A 483 -41.22 56.43 -7.27
N GLY A 484 -41.06 55.47 -8.20
CA GLY A 484 -40.30 55.65 -9.44
C GLY A 484 -38.87 55.09 -9.39
N ASP A 485 -38.42 54.62 -8.23
CA ASP A 485 -37.12 53.96 -8.06
C ASP A 485 -37.16 52.48 -8.45
N THR A 486 -36.08 51.98 -9.04
CA THR A 486 -35.87 50.57 -9.41
C THR A 486 -34.99 49.85 -8.37
N ARG A 487 -35.35 48.62 -7.98
CA ARG A 487 -34.45 47.70 -7.27
C ARG A 487 -34.16 46.47 -8.11
N ILE A 488 -32.94 45.96 -8.03
CA ILE A 488 -32.57 44.67 -8.61
C ILE A 488 -32.91 43.57 -7.59
N GLU A 489 -33.71 42.59 -8.00
CA GLU A 489 -34.03 41.41 -7.22
C GLU A 489 -33.47 40.16 -7.93
N TYR A 490 -32.81 39.29 -7.18
CA TYR A 490 -32.20 38.09 -7.72
C TYR A 490 -33.19 36.93 -7.61
N GLN A 491 -33.50 36.28 -8.73
CA GLN A 491 -34.40 35.12 -8.78
C GLN A 491 -33.62 33.86 -9.16
N PHE A 492 -34.01 32.70 -8.61
CA PHE A 492 -33.31 31.44 -8.86
C PHE A 492 -33.79 30.80 -10.17
N CYS A 493 -32.84 30.43 -11.04
CA CYS A 493 -33.10 29.76 -12.32
C CYS A 493 -32.88 28.25 -12.19
N TYR A 494 -33.97 27.49 -12.06
CA TYR A 494 -33.92 26.04 -11.87
C TYR A 494 -33.22 25.31 -13.03
N VAL A 495 -33.54 25.67 -14.28
CA VAL A 495 -32.95 25.06 -15.48
C VAL A 495 -31.44 25.30 -15.52
N ASN A 496 -31.02 26.55 -15.34
CA ASN A 496 -29.61 26.89 -15.36
C ASN A 496 -28.83 26.27 -14.19
N SER A 497 -29.47 26.12 -13.01
CA SER A 497 -28.87 25.40 -11.89
C SER A 497 -28.63 23.92 -12.18
N HIS A 498 -29.52 23.32 -12.95
CA HIS A 498 -29.45 21.93 -13.37
C HIS A 498 -28.35 21.75 -14.42
N ASN A 499 -28.27 22.63 -15.41
CA ASN A 499 -27.17 22.69 -16.38
C ASN A 499 -25.83 22.88 -15.67
N PHE A 500 -25.74 23.85 -14.76
CA PHE A 500 -24.56 24.14 -13.96
C PHE A 500 -24.03 22.90 -13.22
N LEU A 501 -24.93 22.17 -12.53
CA LEU A 501 -24.57 20.95 -11.81
C LEU A 501 -24.17 19.82 -12.78
N GLN A 502 -24.91 19.61 -13.86
CA GLN A 502 -24.61 18.56 -14.84
C GLN A 502 -23.29 18.75 -15.57
N ASN A 503 -22.99 19.99 -15.98
CA ASN A 503 -21.73 20.33 -16.62
C ASN A 503 -20.52 20.12 -15.68
N ARG A 504 -20.77 20.02 -14.37
CA ARG A 504 -19.77 19.70 -13.33
C ARG A 504 -19.85 18.23 -12.87
N GLY A 505 -20.53 17.40 -13.67
CA GLY A 505 -20.59 15.96 -13.51
C GLY A 505 -21.65 15.46 -12.53
N PHE A 506 -22.48 16.33 -11.96
CA PHE A 506 -23.53 15.89 -11.03
C PHE A 506 -24.72 15.29 -11.80
N GLY A 507 -25.12 14.10 -11.41
CA GLY A 507 -26.23 13.40 -12.06
C GLY A 507 -26.80 12.27 -11.23
N ARG A 508 -27.62 11.45 -11.88
CA ARG A 508 -28.15 10.20 -11.32
C ARG A 508 -27.55 9.01 -12.04
N LEU A 509 -27.26 7.94 -11.31
CA LEU A 509 -26.96 6.63 -11.88
C LEU A 509 -28.12 5.68 -11.59
N ARG A 510 -28.49 4.87 -12.58
CA ARG A 510 -29.48 3.80 -12.40
C ARG A 510 -28.77 2.54 -11.88
N MET A 511 -29.26 2.03 -10.75
CA MET A 511 -28.74 0.84 -10.09
C MET A 511 -29.42 -0.43 -10.65
N LEU A 512 -28.89 -1.63 -10.35
CA LEU A 512 -29.45 -2.91 -10.79
C LEU A 512 -30.82 -3.19 -10.15
N ASP A 513 -31.06 -2.71 -8.94
CA ASP A 513 -32.35 -2.78 -8.23
C ASP A 513 -33.42 -1.82 -8.80
N LYS A 514 -33.12 -1.11 -9.89
CA LYS A 514 -33.94 -0.07 -10.54
C LYS A 514 -34.07 1.23 -9.74
N SER A 515 -33.48 1.33 -8.55
CA SER A 515 -33.33 2.59 -7.84
C SER A 515 -32.31 3.49 -8.55
N PHE A 516 -32.16 4.72 -8.06
CA PHE A 516 -31.10 5.60 -8.50
C PHE A 516 -30.29 6.11 -7.32
N ARG A 517 -29.03 6.44 -7.60
CA ARG A 517 -28.13 7.09 -6.66
C ARG A 517 -27.59 8.36 -7.29
N PHE A 518 -27.30 9.37 -6.47
CA PHE A 518 -26.64 10.57 -6.97
C PHE A 518 -25.16 10.28 -7.16
N ILE A 519 -24.61 10.76 -8.27
CA ILE A 519 -23.19 10.62 -8.58
C ILE A 519 -22.59 11.96 -8.97
N GLN A 520 -21.28 12.10 -8.74
CA GLN A 520 -20.44 13.10 -9.38
C GLN A 520 -19.43 12.39 -10.27
N LEU A 521 -19.51 12.62 -11.58
CA LEU A 521 -18.51 12.20 -12.56
C LEU A 521 -17.44 13.28 -12.69
N ASP A 522 -16.25 13.00 -12.17
CA ASP A 522 -15.06 13.83 -12.29
C ASP A 522 -13.98 13.00 -12.98
N PRO A 523 -13.97 12.97 -14.33
CA PRO A 523 -13.25 11.96 -15.09
C PRO A 523 -11.77 11.84 -14.68
N PRO A 524 -11.27 10.60 -14.49
CA PRO A 524 -11.93 9.33 -14.78
C PRO A 524 -12.74 8.75 -13.61
N VAL A 525 -12.94 9.49 -12.51
CA VAL A 525 -13.51 8.97 -11.27
C VAL A 525 -15.02 9.26 -11.17
N VAL A 526 -15.79 8.25 -10.79
CA VAL A 526 -17.20 8.36 -10.42
C VAL A 526 -17.32 8.26 -8.91
N ARG A 527 -17.92 9.26 -8.29
CA ARG A 527 -18.15 9.34 -6.86
C ARG A 527 -19.63 9.19 -6.55
N MET A 528 -19.96 8.33 -5.59
CA MET A 528 -21.29 8.29 -5.00
C MET A 528 -21.44 9.47 -4.04
N ILE A 529 -22.53 10.22 -4.17
CA ILE A 529 -22.75 11.43 -3.36
C ILE A 529 -24.17 11.45 -2.80
N GLU A 530 -24.39 12.28 -1.81
CA GLU A 530 -25.72 12.64 -1.33
C GLU A 530 -26.22 13.92 -2.01
N ALA A 531 -27.53 14.16 -1.93
CA ALA A 531 -28.13 15.40 -2.43
C ALA A 531 -27.53 16.65 -1.74
N SER A 532 -27.13 16.53 -0.47
CA SER A 532 -26.43 17.58 0.28
C SER A 532 -25.08 17.95 -0.35
N ASP A 533 -24.36 17.02 -0.96
CA ASP A 533 -23.05 17.32 -1.55
C ASP A 533 -23.18 18.22 -2.78
N ALA A 534 -24.15 17.94 -3.64
CA ALA A 534 -24.47 18.77 -4.80
C ALA A 534 -24.94 20.17 -4.38
N ARG A 535 -25.78 20.23 -3.34
CA ARG A 535 -26.24 21.48 -2.73
C ARG A 535 -25.05 22.28 -2.18
N ASP A 536 -24.23 21.67 -1.34
CA ASP A 536 -23.12 22.32 -0.67
C ASP A 536 -22.07 22.78 -1.69
N TYR A 537 -21.91 22.05 -2.79
CA TYR A 537 -21.13 22.49 -3.94
C TYR A 537 -21.68 23.80 -4.53
N LEU A 538 -22.99 23.89 -4.81
CA LEU A 538 -23.62 25.10 -5.33
C LEU A 538 -23.47 26.30 -4.36
N PHE A 539 -23.66 26.08 -3.05
CA PHE A 539 -23.48 27.13 -2.04
C PHE A 539 -22.04 27.62 -1.93
N GLN A 540 -21.09 26.67 -1.88
CA GLN A 540 -19.68 27.03 -1.86
C GLN A 540 -19.31 27.78 -3.14
N PHE A 541 -19.82 27.37 -4.29
CA PHE A 541 -19.63 28.08 -5.55
C PHE A 541 -20.12 29.53 -5.44
N ALA A 542 -21.38 29.73 -5.09
CA ALA A 542 -21.97 31.06 -5.00
C ALA A 542 -21.23 31.95 -4.00
N LYS A 543 -20.79 31.39 -2.88
CA LYS A 543 -20.09 32.13 -1.81
C LYS A 543 -18.79 32.74 -2.30
N HIS A 544 -18.07 32.05 -3.18
CA HIS A 544 -16.77 32.51 -3.68
C HIS A 544 -16.89 33.35 -4.96
N TYR A 545 -17.94 33.17 -5.77
CA TYR A 545 -17.99 33.72 -7.13
C TYR A 545 -19.18 34.62 -7.45
N CYS A 546 -20.23 34.57 -6.65
CA CYS A 546 -21.43 35.35 -6.90
C CYS A 546 -21.49 36.54 -5.95
N LYS A 547 -22.27 37.56 -6.34
CA LYS A 547 -22.58 38.70 -5.48
C LYS A 547 -23.25 38.23 -4.17
N LYS A 548 -23.11 39.02 -3.11
CA LYS A 548 -23.67 38.71 -1.78
C LYS A 548 -25.17 38.40 -1.85
N GLU A 549 -25.90 39.10 -2.71
CA GLU A 549 -27.35 38.97 -2.88
C GLU A 549 -27.75 37.61 -3.45
N VAL A 550 -26.95 37.04 -4.35
CA VAL A 550 -27.15 35.67 -4.88
C VAL A 550 -26.97 34.64 -3.77
N ASN A 551 -25.97 34.85 -2.90
CA ASN A 551 -25.77 34.02 -1.72
C ASN A 551 -26.94 34.11 -0.75
N GLU A 552 -27.42 35.32 -0.46
CA GLU A 552 -28.60 35.51 0.39
C GLU A 552 -29.85 34.86 -0.21
N MET A 553 -30.04 34.94 -1.52
CA MET A 553 -31.13 34.27 -2.23
C MET A 553 -31.06 32.76 -2.01
N LEU A 554 -29.91 32.13 -2.25
CA LEU A 554 -29.74 30.69 -2.03
C LEU A 554 -29.99 30.30 -0.56
N ILE A 555 -29.45 31.06 0.40
CA ILE A 555 -29.60 30.77 1.84
C ILE A 555 -31.07 30.86 2.27
N LYS A 556 -31.82 31.84 1.75
CA LYS A 556 -33.26 32.00 2.05
C LYS A 556 -34.10 30.84 1.48
N GLY A 557 -33.67 30.24 0.36
CA GLY A 557 -34.43 29.21 -0.36
C GLY A 557 -33.77 27.83 -0.42
N VAL A 558 -32.88 27.47 0.53
CA VAL A 558 -32.08 26.22 0.50
C VAL A 558 -32.93 24.99 0.16
N SER A 559 -34.00 24.75 0.91
CA SER A 559 -34.86 23.58 0.73
C SER A 559 -35.71 23.66 -0.53
N GLN A 560 -36.05 24.87 -0.98
CA GLN A 560 -36.89 25.12 -2.14
C GLN A 560 -36.14 24.96 -3.47
N TYR A 561 -34.90 25.43 -3.54
CA TYR A 561 -34.13 25.53 -4.78
C TYR A 561 -33.31 24.26 -5.05
N VAL A 562 -32.73 23.67 -4.01
CA VAL A 562 -31.76 22.57 -4.10
C VAL A 562 -32.05 21.45 -3.09
N GLY A 563 -33.33 21.22 -2.80
CA GLY A 563 -33.78 20.07 -2.02
C GLY A 563 -33.64 18.74 -2.80
N PRO A 564 -33.68 17.58 -2.11
CA PRO A 564 -33.55 16.26 -2.73
C PRO A 564 -34.52 16.03 -3.90
N ASP A 565 -35.77 16.49 -3.77
CA ASP A 565 -36.78 16.37 -4.83
C ASP A 565 -36.41 17.17 -6.09
N LYS A 566 -35.81 18.35 -5.94
CA LYS A 566 -35.36 19.17 -7.07
C LYS A 566 -34.14 18.55 -7.74
N LEU A 567 -33.19 18.06 -6.94
CA LEU A 567 -32.00 17.37 -7.44
C LEU A 567 -32.33 16.03 -8.10
N SER A 568 -33.43 15.38 -7.70
CA SER A 568 -33.93 14.18 -8.36
C SER A 568 -34.30 14.39 -9.84
N LEU A 569 -34.36 15.64 -10.32
CA LEU A 569 -34.57 15.97 -11.73
C LEU A 569 -33.29 15.93 -12.57
N LEU A 570 -32.09 15.86 -11.96
CA LEU A 570 -30.79 15.75 -12.67
C LEU A 570 -30.81 14.63 -13.70
N ASN A 571 -30.16 14.79 -14.86
CA ASN A 571 -30.15 13.74 -15.88
C ASN A 571 -29.41 12.50 -15.39
N PHE A 572 -29.76 11.36 -15.98
CA PHE A 572 -28.98 10.15 -15.77
C PHE A 572 -27.64 10.29 -16.49
N ILE A 573 -26.56 9.97 -15.79
CA ILE A 573 -25.23 9.83 -16.36
C ILE A 573 -24.97 8.34 -16.52
N GLU A 574 -24.46 7.93 -17.69
CA GLU A 574 -24.01 6.56 -17.96
C GLU A 574 -22.49 6.55 -18.02
N PRO A 575 -21.79 6.22 -16.91
CA PRO A 575 -20.34 6.15 -16.92
C PRO A 575 -19.86 4.98 -17.79
N ASN A 576 -18.78 5.23 -18.53
CA ASN A 576 -18.10 4.22 -19.34
C ASN A 576 -17.22 3.29 -18.49
N PHE A 577 -17.80 2.33 -17.77
CA PHE A 577 -17.02 1.35 -17.01
C PHE A 577 -16.47 0.23 -17.90
N ILE A 578 -15.24 -0.23 -17.62
CA ILE A 578 -14.70 -1.44 -18.25
C ILE A 578 -15.54 -2.65 -17.86
N LYS A 579 -15.89 -3.47 -18.86
CA LYS A 579 -16.40 -4.82 -18.63
C LYS A 579 -15.22 -5.76 -18.35
N PRO A 580 -15.18 -6.44 -17.20
CA PRO A 580 -14.11 -7.39 -16.88
C PRO A 580 -13.98 -8.46 -17.98
N ASN A 581 -12.74 -8.80 -18.34
CA ASN A 581 -12.44 -9.81 -19.35
C ASN A 581 -11.40 -10.82 -18.84
N ARG A 582 -11.23 -11.92 -19.58
CA ARG A 582 -10.39 -13.06 -19.18
C ARG A 582 -8.90 -12.87 -19.47
N GLU A 583 -8.51 -11.78 -20.10
CA GLU A 583 -7.17 -11.60 -20.64
C GLU A 583 -6.36 -10.58 -19.84
N SER A 584 -7.04 -9.76 -19.05
CA SER A 584 -6.43 -8.62 -18.39
C SER A 584 -7.12 -8.20 -17.10
N GLN A 585 -6.37 -7.47 -16.27
CA GLN A 585 -6.85 -6.86 -15.04
C GLN A 585 -6.21 -5.50 -14.85
N TYR A 586 -6.96 -4.54 -14.33
CA TYR A 586 -6.43 -3.25 -13.91
C TYR A 586 -6.29 -3.19 -12.38
N PHE A 587 -5.22 -2.54 -11.92
CA PHE A 587 -5.14 -1.97 -10.57
C PHE A 587 -5.05 -0.44 -10.67
N TYR A 588 -5.78 0.26 -9.82
CA TYR A 588 -5.83 1.72 -9.79
C TYR A 588 -5.24 2.22 -8.48
N PHE A 589 -4.15 2.99 -8.56
CA PHE A 589 -3.42 3.56 -7.42
C PHE A 589 -3.61 5.09 -7.40
N ASP A 590 -3.01 5.78 -6.43
CA ASP A 590 -3.21 7.23 -6.31
C ASP A 590 -2.73 7.98 -7.56
N SER A 591 -1.51 7.72 -8.02
CA SER A 591 -0.90 8.46 -9.13
C SER A 591 -0.80 7.71 -10.46
N ALA A 592 -1.10 6.41 -10.48
CA ALA A 592 -0.91 5.55 -11.65
C ALA A 592 -1.93 4.40 -11.66
N CYS A 593 -2.07 3.77 -12.82
CA CYS A 593 -2.78 2.52 -12.99
C CYS A 593 -1.84 1.44 -13.56
N TRP A 594 -2.04 0.20 -13.15
CA TRP A 594 -1.33 -0.95 -13.71
C TRP A 594 -2.28 -1.75 -14.57
N TYR A 595 -1.91 -1.96 -15.82
CA TYR A 595 -2.59 -2.87 -16.73
C TYR A 595 -1.83 -4.18 -16.81
N ILE A 596 -2.44 -5.24 -16.27
CA ILE A 596 -1.85 -6.56 -16.13
C ILE A 596 -2.45 -7.48 -17.19
N THR A 597 -1.57 -8.13 -17.96
CA THR A 597 -1.92 -9.16 -18.94
C THR A 597 -1.09 -10.40 -18.65
N LYS A 598 -1.39 -11.51 -19.34
CA LYS A 598 -0.62 -12.75 -19.23
C LYS A 598 0.90 -12.53 -19.35
N ASP A 599 1.33 -11.67 -20.28
CA ASP A 599 2.74 -11.53 -20.66
C ASP A 599 3.44 -10.33 -20.02
N LYS A 600 2.70 -9.26 -19.67
CA LYS A 600 3.29 -8.01 -19.15
C LYS A 600 2.40 -7.25 -18.19
N VAL A 601 3.04 -6.44 -17.36
CA VAL A 601 2.43 -5.38 -16.54
C VAL A 601 2.88 -4.03 -17.08
N LEU A 602 1.94 -3.14 -17.39
CA LEU A 602 2.19 -1.78 -17.84
C LEU A 602 1.75 -0.79 -16.78
N GLU A 603 2.68 0.03 -16.28
CA GLU A 603 2.38 1.17 -15.42
C GLU A 603 2.07 2.39 -16.29
N MET A 604 0.90 3.01 -16.09
CA MET A 604 0.38 4.11 -16.91
C MET A 604 -0.19 5.22 -16.03
N GLY A 605 -0.21 6.46 -16.52
CA GLY A 605 -0.93 7.55 -15.88
C GLY A 605 -2.43 7.53 -16.19
N TYR A 606 -3.23 8.22 -15.38
CA TYR A 606 -4.68 8.32 -15.59
C TYR A 606 -5.07 9.04 -16.89
N GLU A 607 -4.18 9.85 -17.45
CA GLU A 607 -4.32 10.45 -18.78
C GLU A 607 -4.35 9.42 -19.91
N SER A 608 -3.87 8.19 -19.67
CA SER A 608 -3.82 7.12 -20.66
C SER A 608 -5.09 6.25 -20.70
N ILE A 609 -6.02 6.44 -19.75
CA ILE A 609 -7.26 5.68 -19.70
C ILE A 609 -8.46 6.51 -20.22
N THR A 610 -9.38 5.84 -20.90
CA THR A 610 -10.58 6.46 -21.50
C THR A 610 -11.88 6.00 -20.83
N HIS A 611 -11.78 5.02 -19.93
CA HIS A 611 -12.88 4.50 -19.15
C HIS A 611 -12.96 5.18 -17.77
N HIS A 612 -14.13 5.09 -17.17
CA HIS A 612 -14.39 5.55 -15.82
C HIS A 612 -14.16 4.44 -14.79
N ILE A 613 -13.87 4.85 -13.57
CA ILE A 613 -13.70 3.98 -12.40
C ILE A 613 -14.49 4.51 -11.22
N TRP A 614 -14.91 3.63 -10.32
CA TRP A 614 -15.44 4.04 -9.04
C TRP A 614 -14.33 4.61 -8.15
N GLU A 615 -14.64 5.60 -7.31
CA GLU A 615 -13.69 6.14 -6.34
C GLU A 615 -13.09 5.05 -5.45
N GLU A 616 -13.88 4.05 -5.04
CA GLU A 616 -13.39 2.97 -4.19
C GLU A 616 -12.38 2.03 -4.89
N GLN A 617 -12.37 2.01 -6.23
CA GLN A 617 -11.38 1.25 -7.01
C GLN A 617 -10.00 1.94 -6.96
N ARG A 618 -9.94 3.26 -6.82
CA ARG A 618 -8.69 4.02 -6.70
C ARG A 618 -8.12 3.88 -5.28
N LYS A 619 -7.10 3.05 -5.14
CA LYS A 619 -6.37 2.87 -3.88
C LYS A 619 -5.58 4.14 -3.55
N GLN A 620 -5.77 4.68 -2.36
CA GLN A 620 -4.99 5.81 -1.81
C GLN A 620 -3.60 5.37 -1.34
N ILE A 621 -2.91 4.60 -2.18
CA ILE A 621 -1.60 4.01 -1.94
C ILE A 621 -0.79 4.25 -3.21
N LYS A 622 0.48 4.61 -3.07
CA LYS A 622 1.40 4.61 -4.21
C LYS A 622 1.95 3.20 -4.42
N ALA A 623 2.05 2.80 -5.67
CA ALA A 623 2.69 1.56 -6.05
C ALA A 623 3.56 1.82 -7.27
N LYS A 624 4.72 1.17 -7.31
CA LYS A 624 5.66 1.20 -8.44
C LYS A 624 5.94 -0.22 -8.90
N TYR A 625 5.75 -0.47 -10.19
CA TYR A 625 6.05 -1.76 -10.77
C TYR A 625 7.56 -1.97 -10.85
N LEU A 626 8.05 -3.13 -10.42
CA LEU A 626 9.49 -3.41 -10.34
C LEU A 626 10.10 -3.85 -11.68
N GLY A 627 9.30 -3.98 -12.74
CA GLY A 627 9.75 -4.34 -14.09
C GLY A 627 9.89 -5.85 -14.34
N LYS A 628 9.97 -6.66 -13.27
CA LYS A 628 10.15 -8.12 -13.34
C LYS A 628 9.25 -8.86 -12.33
N PRO A 629 8.84 -10.10 -12.62
CA PRO A 629 8.09 -10.93 -11.67
C PRO A 629 8.95 -11.29 -10.45
N LEU A 630 8.30 -11.44 -9.29
CA LEU A 630 8.94 -11.85 -8.04
C LEU A 630 9.22 -13.36 -8.02
N ILE A 631 8.39 -14.14 -8.70
CA ILE A 631 8.50 -15.59 -8.83
C ILE A 631 8.07 -16.03 -10.23
N THR A 632 8.89 -16.86 -10.86
CA THR A 632 8.61 -17.42 -12.20
C THR A 632 8.52 -18.93 -12.11
N PHE A 633 7.43 -19.51 -12.64
CA PHE A 633 7.26 -20.95 -12.73
C PHE A 633 7.54 -21.47 -14.14
N LYS A 634 8.12 -22.67 -14.22
CA LYS A 634 8.35 -23.44 -15.44
C LYS A 634 7.83 -24.87 -15.23
N ARG A 635 7.43 -25.52 -16.32
CA ARG A 635 7.04 -26.94 -16.34
C ARG A 635 8.07 -27.72 -17.14
N ASP A 636 8.56 -28.83 -16.61
CA ASP A 636 9.47 -29.71 -17.33
C ASP A 636 8.73 -30.66 -18.28
N ALA A 637 9.48 -31.51 -18.98
CA ALA A 637 8.94 -32.49 -19.93
C ALA A 637 8.10 -33.60 -19.25
N GLU A 638 8.35 -33.87 -17.97
CA GLU A 638 7.63 -34.87 -17.16
C GLU A 638 6.38 -34.28 -16.50
N GLY A 639 6.16 -32.98 -16.65
CA GLY A 639 5.02 -32.26 -16.11
C GLY A 639 5.20 -31.73 -14.69
N LYS A 640 6.39 -31.85 -14.09
CA LYS A 640 6.74 -31.31 -12.78
C LYS A 640 7.02 -29.81 -12.85
N TYR A 641 6.70 -29.09 -11.78
CA TYR A 641 6.84 -27.64 -11.69
C TYR A 641 8.15 -27.24 -10.99
N PHE A 642 8.77 -26.18 -11.48
CA PHE A 642 9.95 -25.54 -10.89
C PHE A 642 9.72 -24.04 -10.84
N TYR A 643 10.32 -23.38 -9.84
CA TYR A 643 10.28 -21.93 -9.77
C TYR A 643 11.63 -21.33 -9.43
N GLU A 644 11.81 -20.08 -9.84
CA GLU A 644 12.92 -19.21 -9.49
C GLU A 644 12.34 -17.95 -8.83
N ILE A 645 12.90 -17.54 -7.68
CA ILE A 645 12.52 -16.32 -6.96
C ILE A 645 13.54 -15.23 -7.28
N SER A 646 13.08 -13.99 -7.54
CA SER A 646 13.97 -12.86 -7.76
C SER A 646 14.54 -12.31 -6.43
N GLU A 647 15.59 -11.49 -6.48
CA GLU A 647 16.14 -10.84 -5.28
C GLU A 647 15.08 -10.04 -4.50
N GLU A 648 14.15 -9.40 -5.20
CA GLU A 648 13.01 -8.69 -4.62
C GLU A 648 11.93 -9.65 -4.11
N GLY A 649 11.74 -10.78 -4.78
CA GLY A 649 10.84 -11.85 -4.31
C GLY A 649 11.29 -12.41 -2.96
N GLU A 650 12.60 -12.59 -2.78
CA GLU A 650 13.22 -12.99 -1.51
C GLU A 650 13.06 -11.92 -0.41
N LYS A 651 12.66 -10.69 -0.73
CA LYS A 651 12.36 -9.63 0.27
C LYS A 651 10.87 -9.50 0.57
N CYS A 652 10.01 -10.15 -0.22
CA CYS A 652 8.56 -10.05 -0.06
C CYS A 652 8.07 -10.98 1.06
N HIS A 653 7.67 -10.40 2.19
CA HIS A 653 7.22 -11.17 3.36
C HIS A 653 6.06 -12.12 3.02
N PHE A 654 5.09 -11.68 2.22
CA PHE A 654 3.91 -12.49 1.90
C PHE A 654 4.25 -13.66 0.94
N LEU A 655 5.19 -13.48 0.02
CA LEU A 655 5.65 -14.57 -0.85
C LEU A 655 6.37 -15.66 -0.05
N GLN A 656 7.28 -15.26 0.84
CA GLN A 656 7.96 -16.19 1.75
C GLN A 656 6.96 -16.93 2.66
N PHE A 657 5.96 -16.21 3.19
CA PHE A 657 4.88 -16.84 3.97
C PHE A 657 4.15 -17.92 3.16
N LEU A 658 3.80 -17.65 1.89
CA LEU A 658 3.13 -18.63 1.04
C LEU A 658 4.02 -19.84 0.74
N GLN A 659 5.33 -19.63 0.59
CA GLN A 659 6.31 -20.70 0.43
C GLN A 659 6.35 -21.60 1.67
N ASN A 660 6.46 -21.00 2.86
CA ASN A 660 6.48 -21.70 4.14
C ASN A 660 5.16 -22.47 4.39
N ALA A 661 4.01 -21.82 4.14
CA ALA A 661 2.68 -22.41 4.23
C ALA A 661 2.39 -23.48 3.16
N SER A 662 3.29 -23.65 2.19
CA SER A 662 3.24 -24.70 1.16
C SER A 662 4.29 -25.80 1.38
N ASN A 663 5.16 -25.66 2.37
CA ASN A 663 6.17 -26.64 2.71
C ASN A 663 5.61 -27.68 3.69
N PHE A 664 5.25 -28.86 3.20
CA PHE A 664 4.75 -29.98 4.01
C PHE A 664 5.85 -30.88 4.58
N THR A 665 7.09 -30.68 4.13
CA THR A 665 8.26 -31.49 4.52
C THR A 665 9.19 -30.76 5.48
N TRP A 666 8.79 -29.61 6.03
CA TRP A 666 9.61 -28.74 6.87
C TRP A 666 10.16 -29.41 8.14
N ARG A 667 9.52 -30.50 8.62
CA ARG A 667 9.98 -31.29 9.77
C ARG A 667 11.05 -32.32 9.42
N LYS A 668 11.23 -32.61 8.12
CA LYS A 668 12.23 -33.57 7.65
C LYS A 668 13.57 -32.85 7.43
N PRO A 669 14.70 -33.47 7.78
CA PRO A 669 16.01 -33.03 7.32
C PRO A 669 16.05 -32.96 5.78
N ALA A 670 16.77 -31.99 5.22
CA ALA A 670 16.81 -31.78 3.77
C ALA A 670 17.29 -33.01 2.98
N GLN A 671 18.11 -33.88 3.58
CA GLN A 671 18.58 -35.12 2.97
C GLN A 671 17.51 -36.22 2.87
N GLU A 672 16.43 -36.13 3.64
CA GLU A 672 15.33 -37.11 3.70
C GLU A 672 14.11 -36.70 2.87
N VAL A 673 14.15 -35.53 2.23
CA VAL A 673 13.04 -35.04 1.39
C VAL A 673 13.18 -35.62 -0.01
N GLU A 674 12.20 -36.44 -0.40
CA GLU A 674 12.18 -37.07 -1.72
C GLU A 674 11.87 -36.04 -2.83
N SER A 675 12.28 -36.35 -4.06
CA SER A 675 12.07 -35.47 -5.22
C SER A 675 10.59 -35.18 -5.46
N ASP A 676 9.73 -36.18 -5.28
CA ASP A 676 8.29 -36.05 -5.51
C ASP A 676 7.60 -35.24 -4.40
N GLU A 677 8.04 -35.35 -3.14
CA GLU A 677 7.53 -34.49 -2.06
C GLU A 677 7.91 -33.02 -2.27
N ASN A 678 9.12 -32.76 -2.81
CA ASN A 678 9.51 -31.42 -3.22
C ASN A 678 8.67 -30.90 -4.40
N ALA A 679 8.32 -31.75 -5.36
CA ALA A 679 7.43 -31.38 -6.46
C ALA A 679 6.00 -31.06 -5.95
N GLU A 680 5.51 -31.81 -4.97
CA GLU A 680 4.22 -31.57 -4.31
C GLU A 680 4.20 -30.21 -3.59
N ASN A 681 5.24 -29.88 -2.81
CA ASN A 681 5.36 -28.56 -2.16
C ASN A 681 5.32 -27.40 -3.17
N LYS A 682 6.02 -27.55 -4.31
CA LYS A 682 6.01 -26.55 -5.39
C LYS A 682 4.62 -26.42 -6.02
N MET A 683 3.90 -27.52 -6.20
CA MET A 683 2.53 -27.50 -6.71
C MET A 683 1.55 -26.85 -5.72
N HIS A 684 1.71 -27.06 -4.41
CA HIS A 684 0.95 -26.35 -3.38
C HIS A 684 1.18 -24.83 -3.42
N LEU A 685 2.42 -24.38 -3.63
CA LEU A 685 2.73 -22.96 -3.77
C LEU A 685 2.09 -22.37 -5.03
N LEU A 686 2.27 -23.03 -6.19
CA LEU A 686 1.69 -22.58 -7.45
C LEU A 686 0.15 -22.50 -7.38
N SER A 687 -0.49 -23.49 -6.75
CA SER A 687 -1.93 -23.54 -6.53
C SER A 687 -2.42 -22.33 -5.73
N LYS A 688 -1.74 -21.98 -4.62
CA LYS A 688 -2.08 -20.79 -3.81
C LYS A 688 -1.90 -19.49 -4.60
N LEU A 689 -0.79 -19.34 -5.32
CA LEU A 689 -0.53 -18.14 -6.13
C LEU A 689 -1.57 -17.96 -7.25
N CYS A 690 -1.93 -19.05 -7.95
CA CYS A 690 -2.96 -19.01 -8.98
C CYS A 690 -4.35 -18.72 -8.40
N ALA A 691 -4.68 -19.26 -7.23
CA ALA A 691 -5.95 -18.97 -6.56
C ALA A 691 -6.03 -17.51 -6.10
N ILE A 692 -4.93 -16.92 -5.61
CA ILE A 692 -4.87 -15.47 -5.32
C ILE A 692 -5.07 -14.66 -6.60
N GLY A 693 -4.45 -15.06 -7.70
CA GLY A 693 -4.65 -14.44 -9.02
C GLY A 693 -6.12 -14.48 -9.47
N PHE A 694 -6.77 -15.65 -9.34
CA PHE A 694 -8.19 -15.84 -9.62
C PHE A 694 -9.09 -14.93 -8.77
N LEU A 695 -8.81 -14.82 -7.45
CA LEU A 695 -9.57 -13.96 -6.55
C LEU A 695 -9.35 -12.47 -6.84
N ALA A 696 -8.14 -12.08 -7.25
CA ALA A 696 -7.79 -10.69 -7.56
C ALA A 696 -8.29 -10.22 -8.94
N MET A 697 -8.51 -11.12 -9.89
CA MET A 697 -9.17 -10.79 -11.15
C MET A 697 -10.64 -10.44 -10.92
N GLU A 698 -11.17 -9.43 -11.58
CA GLU A 698 -12.61 -9.12 -11.51
C GLU A 698 -13.44 -10.06 -12.38
N ALA A 699 -12.90 -10.53 -13.51
CA ALA A 699 -13.63 -11.37 -14.44
C ALA A 699 -14.04 -12.71 -13.83
N LYS A 700 -15.28 -13.13 -14.11
CA LYS A 700 -15.78 -14.48 -13.83
C LYS A 700 -16.02 -15.21 -15.14
N ASP A 701 -15.62 -16.46 -15.16
CA ASP A 701 -15.76 -17.35 -16.29
C ASP A 701 -16.69 -18.50 -15.91
N ASN A 702 -17.69 -18.77 -16.75
CA ASN A 702 -18.61 -19.89 -16.57
C ASN A 702 -17.87 -21.24 -16.54
N ASN A 703 -16.75 -21.37 -17.28
CA ASN A 703 -15.95 -22.60 -17.28
C ASN A 703 -15.09 -22.75 -16.02
N VAL A 704 -14.93 -21.68 -15.23
CA VAL A 704 -14.12 -21.65 -14.00
C VAL A 704 -14.94 -21.08 -12.84
N ALA A 705 -16.11 -21.67 -12.61
CA ALA A 705 -17.00 -21.34 -11.50
C ALA A 705 -16.65 -22.14 -10.23
N ARG A 706 -15.66 -21.68 -9.47
CA ARG A 706 -15.14 -22.34 -8.25
C ARG A 706 -15.13 -21.42 -7.03
N ALA A 707 -15.40 -21.99 -5.86
CA ALA A 707 -15.05 -21.38 -4.57
C ALA A 707 -13.64 -21.84 -4.15
N VAL A 708 -12.82 -20.91 -3.71
CA VAL A 708 -11.49 -21.21 -3.16
C VAL A 708 -11.64 -21.58 -1.69
N VAL A 709 -11.08 -22.72 -1.29
CA VAL A 709 -11.22 -23.24 0.08
C VAL A 709 -9.84 -23.48 0.68
N GLY A 710 -9.44 -22.62 1.62
CA GLY A 710 -8.25 -22.80 2.45
C GLY A 710 -8.52 -23.75 3.60
N MET A 711 -7.82 -24.88 3.63
CA MET A 711 -7.95 -25.91 4.67
C MET A 711 -6.60 -26.33 5.25
N ASP A 712 -6.60 -26.91 6.45
CA ASP A 712 -5.40 -27.48 7.05
C ASP A 712 -5.02 -28.79 6.35
N GLY A 713 -3.75 -28.91 5.95
CA GLY A 713 -3.28 -30.07 5.17
C GLY A 713 -2.92 -31.31 6.02
N LYS A 714 -2.85 -31.19 7.36
CA LYS A 714 -2.87 -32.34 8.26
C LYS A 714 -4.23 -32.44 8.95
N GLN A 715 -4.97 -33.50 8.63
CA GLN A 715 -5.98 -34.02 9.55
C GLN A 715 -5.25 -34.65 10.74
N SER A 716 -5.40 -34.04 11.91
CA SER A 716 -5.16 -34.67 13.19
C SER A 716 -6.01 -35.92 13.34
N GLU A 717 -5.53 -36.87 14.14
CA GLU A 717 -6.38 -37.93 14.67
C GLU A 717 -7.62 -37.27 15.32
N VAL A 718 -8.78 -37.74 14.90
CA VAL A 718 -10.14 -37.34 15.31
C VAL A 718 -10.21 -36.29 16.43
N GLY A 719 -10.33 -35.01 16.05
CA GLY A 719 -10.86 -33.97 16.94
C GLY A 719 -9.91 -32.86 17.41
N GLU A 720 -8.60 -32.92 17.15
CA GLU A 720 -7.69 -31.82 17.52
C GLU A 720 -7.59 -30.75 16.43
N SER A 721 -8.14 -29.56 16.65
CA SER A 721 -8.03 -28.45 15.69
C SER A 721 -6.63 -27.84 15.73
N ASN A 722 -5.81 -28.07 14.69
CA ASN A 722 -4.55 -27.35 14.47
C ASN A 722 -4.83 -25.94 13.93
N GLY A 723 -5.30 -25.05 14.79
CA GLY A 723 -5.53 -23.65 14.42
C GLY A 723 -4.24 -22.93 14.00
N ARG A 724 -4.39 -21.78 13.34
CA ARG A 724 -3.32 -20.80 13.04
C ARG A 724 -2.31 -21.14 11.92
N SER A 725 -2.65 -22.03 11.00
CA SER A 725 -1.91 -22.29 9.74
C SER A 725 -1.80 -21.11 8.76
N GLY A 726 -2.45 -19.98 9.05
CA GLY A 726 -2.40 -18.77 8.21
C GLY A 726 -3.43 -18.69 7.09
N LYS A 727 -4.34 -19.68 6.96
CA LYS A 727 -5.44 -19.66 5.96
C LYS A 727 -6.30 -18.37 5.97
N SER A 728 -6.62 -17.83 7.13
CA SER A 728 -7.40 -16.58 7.24
C SER A 728 -6.60 -15.34 6.78
N LEU A 729 -5.26 -15.39 6.76
CA LEU A 729 -4.43 -14.27 6.29
C LEU A 729 -4.57 -14.02 4.79
N LEU A 730 -4.86 -15.05 3.98
CA LEU A 730 -5.18 -14.90 2.56
C LEU A 730 -6.49 -14.11 2.39
N GLY A 731 -7.52 -14.46 3.17
CA GLY A 731 -8.78 -13.73 3.16
C GLY A 731 -8.61 -12.27 3.61
N GLU A 732 -7.78 -12.04 4.63
CA GLU A 732 -7.46 -10.68 5.09
C GLU A 732 -6.67 -9.87 4.04
N LEU A 733 -5.71 -10.48 3.33
CA LEU A 733 -5.05 -9.85 2.18
C LEU A 733 -6.10 -9.38 1.17
N MET A 734 -7.05 -10.24 0.80
CA MET A 734 -8.07 -9.88 -0.20
C MET A 734 -8.95 -8.71 0.24
N ARG A 735 -9.21 -8.53 1.54
CA ARG A 735 -9.94 -7.36 2.07
C ARG A 735 -9.21 -6.04 1.85
N HIS A 736 -7.88 -6.05 1.80
CA HIS A 736 -7.08 -4.88 1.45
C HIS A 736 -7.05 -4.62 -0.07
N VAL A 737 -7.12 -5.69 -0.87
CA VAL A 737 -6.97 -5.63 -2.33
C VAL A 737 -8.28 -5.25 -3.02
N THR A 738 -9.38 -5.90 -2.66
CA THR A 738 -10.64 -5.85 -3.41
C THR A 738 -11.84 -5.71 -2.46
N PRO A 739 -12.91 -4.98 -2.81
CA PRO A 739 -14.14 -4.93 -2.00
C PRO A 739 -14.64 -6.33 -1.62
N THR A 740 -14.54 -6.64 -0.32
CA THR A 740 -14.76 -7.98 0.23
C THR A 740 -15.72 -7.89 1.41
N VAL A 741 -16.78 -8.69 1.37
CA VAL A 741 -17.70 -8.89 2.51
C VAL A 741 -17.19 -10.04 3.36
N TYR A 742 -17.05 -9.80 4.67
CA TYR A 742 -16.62 -10.81 5.64
C TYR A 742 -17.85 -11.43 6.32
N ILE A 743 -17.91 -12.76 6.35
CA ILE A 743 -18.98 -13.52 7.00
C ILE A 743 -18.37 -14.51 8.01
N PRO A 744 -18.77 -14.46 9.28
CA PRO A 744 -18.30 -15.43 10.27
C PRO A 744 -18.99 -16.79 10.06
N GLY A 745 -18.19 -17.82 9.74
CA GLY A 745 -18.65 -19.16 9.41
C GLY A 745 -19.10 -20.02 10.59
N LYS A 746 -18.87 -19.58 11.83
CA LYS A 746 -19.32 -20.28 13.07
C LYS A 746 -20.78 -20.05 13.44
N ARG A 747 -21.54 -19.30 12.64
CA ARG A 747 -22.96 -19.03 12.91
C ARG A 747 -23.82 -20.28 12.58
N PRO A 748 -24.54 -20.86 13.55
CA PRO A 748 -25.32 -22.08 13.33
C PRO A 748 -26.54 -21.88 12.42
N ASP A 749 -27.03 -20.65 12.30
CA ASP A 749 -28.22 -20.24 11.55
C ASP A 749 -27.92 -19.77 10.11
N ILE A 750 -26.66 -19.80 9.67
CA ILE A 750 -26.23 -19.28 8.37
C ILE A 750 -27.01 -19.85 7.17
N PHE A 751 -27.50 -21.09 7.28
CA PHE A 751 -28.27 -21.77 6.22
C PHE A 751 -29.76 -21.42 6.21
N ASN A 752 -30.28 -20.87 7.31
CA ASN A 752 -31.70 -20.54 7.47
C ASN A 752 -31.95 -19.02 7.47
N ASP A 753 -30.89 -18.21 7.54
CA ASP A 753 -30.97 -16.75 7.52
C ASP A 753 -31.24 -16.23 6.10
N GLN A 754 -32.44 -15.70 5.88
CA GLN A 754 -32.84 -15.09 4.61
C GLN A 754 -32.06 -13.81 4.27
N PHE A 755 -31.36 -13.23 5.26
CA PHE A 755 -30.56 -12.01 5.18
C PHE A 755 -29.05 -12.28 5.29
N VAL A 756 -28.60 -13.52 5.12
CA VAL A 756 -27.16 -13.88 5.16
C VAL A 756 -26.30 -13.05 4.19
N TRP A 757 -26.89 -12.58 3.09
CA TRP A 757 -26.23 -11.76 2.06
C TRP A 757 -26.49 -10.26 2.21
N ASN A 758 -27.06 -9.79 3.33
CA ASN A 758 -27.50 -8.39 3.49
C ASN A 758 -26.39 -7.35 3.31
N ASP A 759 -25.12 -7.72 3.54
CA ASP A 759 -24.01 -6.78 3.40
C ASP A 759 -23.40 -6.78 1.99
N ILE A 760 -23.90 -7.63 1.08
CA ILE A 760 -23.46 -7.67 -0.33
C ILE A 760 -24.06 -6.48 -1.08
N GLN A 761 -23.19 -5.70 -1.69
CA GLN A 761 -23.54 -4.58 -2.57
C GLN A 761 -23.12 -4.86 -4.01
N GLU A 762 -23.60 -4.07 -4.98
CA GLU A 762 -23.26 -4.25 -6.41
C GLU A 762 -21.75 -4.19 -6.72
N ASN A 763 -20.98 -3.46 -5.91
CA ASN A 763 -19.52 -3.35 -6.05
C ASN A 763 -18.74 -4.46 -5.32
N THR A 764 -19.41 -5.35 -4.57
CA THR A 764 -18.77 -6.45 -3.82
C THR A 764 -18.20 -7.48 -4.79
N LYS A 765 -16.90 -7.78 -4.67
CA LYS A 765 -16.22 -8.74 -5.57
C LYS A 765 -15.86 -10.05 -4.91
N ILE A 766 -15.72 -10.08 -3.59
CA ILE A 766 -15.37 -11.30 -2.84
C ILE A 766 -16.28 -11.43 -1.62
N VAL A 767 -16.75 -12.65 -1.38
CA VAL A 767 -17.33 -13.07 -0.09
C VAL A 767 -16.32 -13.96 0.60
N PHE A 768 -15.83 -13.51 1.75
CA PHE A 768 -14.91 -14.25 2.60
C PHE A 768 -15.66 -14.86 3.77
N ILE A 769 -15.82 -16.19 3.78
CA ILE A 769 -16.44 -16.95 4.87
C ILE A 769 -15.33 -17.58 5.71
N ASP A 770 -15.12 -17.05 6.90
CA ASP A 770 -13.98 -17.44 7.75
C ASP A 770 -14.40 -18.40 8.86
N ASP A 771 -13.51 -19.34 9.19
CA ASP A 771 -13.65 -20.27 10.31
C ASP A 771 -14.97 -21.08 10.30
N VAL A 772 -15.31 -21.70 9.16
CA VAL A 772 -16.55 -22.49 9.05
C VAL A 772 -16.54 -23.77 9.90
N LEU A 773 -17.73 -24.17 10.39
CA LEU A 773 -17.95 -25.38 11.18
C LEU A 773 -17.66 -26.67 10.38
N LEU A 774 -17.32 -27.76 11.09
CA LEU A 774 -17.05 -29.08 10.49
C LEU A 774 -18.24 -29.66 9.68
N ASN A 775 -19.47 -29.28 10.03
CA ASN A 775 -20.70 -29.69 9.34
C ASN A 775 -21.22 -28.61 8.37
N PHE A 776 -20.39 -27.66 7.94
CA PHE A 776 -20.78 -26.65 6.98
C PHE A 776 -21.27 -27.29 5.67
N ASN A 777 -22.53 -27.02 5.29
CA ASN A 777 -23.11 -27.50 4.06
C ASN A 777 -22.63 -26.65 2.88
N PHE A 778 -21.58 -27.11 2.18
CA PHE A 778 -21.03 -26.39 1.03
C PHE A 778 -22.01 -26.32 -0.17
N GLU A 779 -22.93 -27.28 -0.30
CA GLU A 779 -23.91 -27.31 -1.41
C GLU A 779 -24.85 -26.10 -1.38
N PHE A 780 -25.05 -25.50 -0.20
CA PHE A 780 -25.79 -24.24 -0.04
C PHE A 780 -25.27 -23.12 -0.95
N LEU A 781 -23.97 -23.14 -1.29
CA LEU A 781 -23.33 -22.11 -2.10
C LEU A 781 -23.36 -22.40 -3.61
N PHE A 782 -23.81 -23.58 -4.05
CA PHE A 782 -23.77 -23.95 -5.47
C PHE A 782 -24.50 -22.97 -6.39
N PRO A 783 -25.71 -22.47 -6.04
CA PRO A 783 -26.40 -21.47 -6.85
C PRO A 783 -25.59 -20.19 -6.99
N ASN A 784 -24.93 -19.75 -5.91
CA ASN A 784 -24.12 -18.54 -5.87
C ASN A 784 -22.79 -18.67 -6.63
N ILE A 785 -22.21 -19.87 -6.64
CA ILE A 785 -20.95 -20.15 -7.36
C ILE A 785 -21.17 -20.15 -8.87
N THR A 786 -22.27 -20.76 -9.34
CA THR A 786 -22.48 -21.05 -10.77
C THR A 786 -23.56 -20.21 -11.47
N GLY A 787 -24.34 -19.42 -10.72
CA GLY A 787 -25.45 -18.63 -11.26
C GLY A 787 -25.48 -17.19 -10.75
N ASP A 788 -26.62 -16.55 -10.99
CA ASP A 788 -26.89 -15.20 -10.52
C ASP A 788 -27.08 -15.17 -9.00
N TRP A 789 -26.64 -14.07 -8.38
CA TRP A 789 -26.64 -13.94 -6.93
C TRP A 789 -27.81 -13.08 -6.46
N SER A 790 -28.80 -13.71 -5.85
CA SER A 790 -29.92 -13.01 -5.22
C SER A 790 -29.55 -12.47 -3.84
N VAL A 791 -29.84 -11.20 -3.59
CA VAL A 791 -29.58 -10.52 -2.31
C VAL A 791 -30.89 -9.95 -1.76
N ASN A 792 -31.15 -10.24 -0.48
CA ASN A 792 -32.29 -9.70 0.28
C ASN A 792 -31.75 -8.72 1.33
N HIS A 793 -32.05 -7.43 1.16
CA HIS A 793 -31.73 -6.42 2.16
C HIS A 793 -32.88 -6.24 3.15
N LYS A 794 -32.55 -6.00 4.42
CA LYS A 794 -33.56 -5.83 5.46
C LYS A 794 -34.30 -4.49 5.27
N GLY A 795 -35.58 -4.57 4.90
CA GLY A 795 -36.44 -3.39 4.71
C GLY A 795 -36.41 -2.81 3.29
N GLU A 796 -35.67 -3.43 2.36
CA GLU A 796 -35.62 -3.03 0.95
C GLU A 796 -36.08 -4.19 0.04
N GLY A 797 -36.21 -3.92 -1.26
CA GLY A 797 -36.57 -4.94 -2.25
C GLY A 797 -35.43 -5.93 -2.50
N ARG A 798 -35.78 -7.17 -2.87
CA ARG A 798 -34.80 -8.15 -3.36
C ARG A 798 -34.26 -7.71 -4.72
N PHE A 799 -32.94 -7.77 -4.90
CA PHE A 799 -32.31 -7.61 -6.21
C PHE A 799 -31.41 -8.80 -6.54
N THR A 800 -30.98 -8.90 -7.80
CA THR A 800 -30.18 -10.02 -8.30
C THR A 800 -29.00 -9.48 -9.08
N ILE A 801 -27.80 -9.91 -8.69
CA ILE A 801 -26.53 -9.58 -9.36
C ILE A 801 -26.25 -10.65 -10.42
N PRO A 802 -26.09 -10.29 -11.71
CA PRO A 802 -25.74 -11.25 -12.76
C PRO A 802 -24.43 -11.99 -12.46
N PHE A 803 -24.30 -13.25 -12.89
CA PHE A 803 -23.11 -14.08 -12.65
C PHE A 803 -21.78 -13.37 -12.99
N SER A 804 -21.73 -12.65 -14.11
CA SER A 804 -20.52 -11.95 -14.57
C SER A 804 -20.07 -10.83 -13.64
N ALA A 805 -20.97 -10.31 -12.80
CA ALA A 805 -20.71 -9.26 -11.83
C ALA A 805 -20.78 -9.74 -10.37
N SER A 806 -21.24 -10.98 -10.12
CA SER A 806 -21.42 -11.52 -8.78
C SER A 806 -20.07 -11.85 -8.12
N PRO A 807 -19.99 -11.86 -6.79
CA PRO A 807 -18.71 -12.05 -6.11
C PRO A 807 -18.14 -13.47 -6.29
N LYS A 808 -16.83 -13.60 -6.11
CA LYS A 808 -16.13 -14.88 -5.88
C LYS A 808 -16.16 -15.25 -4.41
N ILE A 809 -15.96 -16.53 -4.08
CA ILE A 809 -16.03 -17.01 -2.71
C ILE A 809 -14.66 -17.53 -2.26
N TYR A 810 -14.20 -17.05 -1.11
CA TYR A 810 -13.09 -17.64 -0.36
C TYR A 810 -13.62 -18.18 0.98
N ILE A 811 -13.27 -19.42 1.31
CA ILE A 811 -13.65 -20.09 2.55
C ILE A 811 -12.40 -20.50 3.30
N ALA A 812 -12.31 -20.19 4.59
CA ALA A 812 -11.27 -20.72 5.46
C ALA A 812 -11.86 -21.72 6.47
N THR A 813 -11.26 -22.90 6.61
CA THR A 813 -11.74 -23.96 7.50
C THR A 813 -10.60 -24.75 8.13
N ASN A 814 -10.80 -25.23 9.37
CA ASN A 814 -9.86 -26.16 10.02
C ASN A 814 -10.12 -27.64 9.61
N HIS A 815 -11.18 -27.91 8.84
CA HIS A 815 -11.66 -29.26 8.57
C HIS A 815 -11.95 -29.46 7.07
N ALA A 816 -11.91 -30.71 6.61
CA ALA A 816 -12.41 -31.02 5.27
C ALA A 816 -13.93 -30.79 5.19
N LEU A 817 -14.40 -30.11 4.14
CA LEU A 817 -15.82 -29.89 3.91
C LEU A 817 -16.51 -31.23 3.56
N LYS A 818 -17.71 -31.47 4.11
CA LYS A 818 -18.48 -32.68 3.84
C LYS A 818 -19.19 -32.58 2.49
N GLY A 819 -18.97 -33.59 1.63
CA GLY A 819 -19.68 -33.79 0.37
C GLY A 819 -18.98 -34.83 -0.52
N SER A 820 -19.68 -35.35 -1.52
CA SER A 820 -19.17 -36.32 -2.50
C SER A 820 -19.80 -36.10 -3.88
N GLY A 821 -19.11 -36.55 -4.94
CA GLY A 821 -19.58 -36.44 -6.33
C GLY A 821 -18.79 -35.45 -7.20
N SER A 822 -18.93 -35.58 -8.52
CA SER A 822 -18.25 -34.73 -9.52
C SER A 822 -18.62 -33.25 -9.38
N SER A 823 -19.92 -32.98 -9.24
CA SER A 823 -20.48 -31.63 -9.04
C SER A 823 -19.86 -30.87 -7.85
N PHE A 824 -19.51 -31.60 -6.78
CA PHE A 824 -18.84 -31.06 -5.59
C PHE A 824 -17.36 -30.75 -5.87
N LYS A 825 -16.63 -31.68 -6.51
CA LYS A 825 -15.22 -31.51 -6.88
C LYS A 825 -15.00 -30.39 -7.91
N ASP A 826 -15.93 -30.19 -8.84
CA ASP A 826 -15.81 -29.18 -9.90
C ASP A 826 -16.03 -27.75 -9.42
N ARG A 827 -16.73 -27.55 -8.30
CA ARG A 827 -17.02 -26.23 -7.72
C ARG A 827 -16.05 -25.82 -6.61
N GLN A 828 -15.05 -26.64 -6.30
CA GLN A 828 -14.05 -26.38 -5.28
C GLN A 828 -12.66 -26.20 -5.87
N TRP A 829 -11.91 -25.27 -5.31
CA TRP A 829 -10.46 -25.18 -5.45
C TRP A 829 -9.85 -25.28 -4.07
N LEU A 830 -9.34 -26.47 -3.74
CA LEU A 830 -8.81 -26.76 -2.41
C LEU A 830 -7.37 -26.26 -2.30
N LEU A 831 -7.11 -25.47 -1.26
CA LEU A 831 -5.78 -24.99 -0.88
C LEU A 831 -5.40 -25.58 0.47
N ALA A 832 -4.51 -26.56 0.47
CA ALA A 832 -3.95 -27.10 1.70
C ALA A 832 -2.84 -26.19 2.24
N PHE A 833 -2.94 -25.80 3.51
CA PHE A 833 -1.92 -25.07 4.26
C PHE A 833 -1.14 -26.05 5.16
N SER A 834 0.19 -25.96 5.13
CA SER A 834 1.05 -26.76 6.01
C SER A 834 0.93 -26.30 7.47
N ASP A 835 1.36 -27.15 8.39
CA ASP A 835 1.43 -26.85 9.82
C ASP A 835 2.74 -26.14 10.22
N PHE A 836 3.44 -25.55 9.24
CA PHE A 836 4.66 -24.75 9.46
C PHE A 836 4.34 -23.62 10.44
N TYR A 837 3.29 -22.85 10.15
CA TYR A 837 2.70 -21.92 11.11
C TYR A 837 1.65 -22.62 11.97
N ASN A 838 1.73 -22.40 13.27
CA ASN A 838 0.88 -23.05 14.26
C ASN A 838 0.80 -22.19 15.54
N ASP A 839 0.31 -22.76 16.64
CA ASP A 839 0.18 -22.03 17.90
C ASP A 839 1.52 -21.57 18.50
N ASN A 840 2.60 -22.30 18.22
CA ASN A 840 3.94 -22.08 18.77
C ASN A 840 4.89 -21.35 17.82
N HIS A 841 4.58 -21.29 16.52
CA HIS A 841 5.38 -20.62 15.50
C HIS A 841 4.47 -19.80 14.59
N LYS A 842 4.52 -18.48 14.72
CA LYS A 842 3.65 -17.52 14.06
C LYS A 842 4.43 -16.76 12.98
N PRO A 843 3.76 -16.21 11.94
CA PRO A 843 4.44 -15.41 10.93
C PRO A 843 5.25 -14.23 11.51
N VAL A 844 4.80 -13.62 12.60
CA VAL A 844 5.54 -12.52 13.24
C VAL A 844 6.93 -12.94 13.75
N ASP A 845 7.12 -14.23 14.06
CA ASP A 845 8.40 -14.76 14.53
C ASP A 845 9.45 -14.80 13.40
N ASP A 846 9.00 -14.99 12.15
CA ASP A 846 9.87 -15.00 10.97
C ASP A 846 10.14 -13.58 10.43
N PHE A 847 9.10 -12.74 10.40
CA PHE A 847 9.14 -11.45 9.68
C PHE A 847 9.33 -10.22 10.59
N GLY A 848 9.37 -10.42 11.92
CA GLY A 848 9.58 -9.34 12.91
C GLY A 848 8.50 -8.25 12.92
N SER A 849 7.43 -8.41 12.15
CA SER A 849 6.37 -7.43 11.93
C SER A 849 5.03 -8.14 11.67
N LEU A 850 3.95 -7.49 12.07
CA LEU A 850 2.59 -7.94 11.82
C LEU A 850 2.17 -7.60 10.39
N PHE A 851 1.70 -8.61 9.66
CA PHE A 851 1.22 -8.46 8.29
C PHE A 851 0.12 -7.41 8.18
N PHE A 852 0.18 -6.63 7.09
CA PHE A 852 -0.73 -5.55 6.71
C PHE A 852 -0.72 -4.32 7.63
N SER A 853 -0.65 -4.48 8.96
CA SER A 853 -0.73 -3.39 9.94
C SER A 853 0.60 -2.68 10.19
N GLU A 854 1.72 -3.40 10.12
CA GLU A 854 3.07 -2.85 10.39
C GLU A 854 3.95 -2.77 9.14
N TRP A 855 3.42 -3.16 7.98
CA TRP A 855 4.13 -3.04 6.71
C TRP A 855 4.34 -1.58 6.32
N ASP A 856 5.56 -1.29 5.90
CA ASP A 856 5.94 -0.03 5.29
C ASP A 856 5.62 -0.02 3.78
N PHE A 857 6.07 1.04 3.12
CA PHE A 857 5.91 1.20 1.67
C PHE A 857 6.48 0.02 0.90
N ASP A 858 7.70 -0.41 1.25
CA ASP A 858 8.43 -1.41 0.47
C ASP A 858 7.71 -2.75 0.53
N GLN A 859 7.24 -3.18 1.72
CA GLN A 859 6.49 -4.43 1.85
C GLN A 859 5.13 -4.38 1.16
N TRP A 860 4.41 -3.25 1.22
CA TRP A 860 3.17 -3.09 0.44
C TRP A 860 3.44 -3.10 -1.07
N ASN A 861 4.48 -2.41 -1.53
CA ASN A 861 4.83 -2.35 -2.94
C ASN A 861 5.23 -3.73 -3.47
N LEU A 862 6.03 -4.49 -2.71
CA LEU A 862 6.37 -5.88 -3.01
C LEU A 862 5.10 -6.75 -3.08
N THR A 863 4.17 -6.58 -2.14
CA THR A 863 2.90 -7.34 -2.14
C THR A 863 2.03 -7.00 -3.35
N TRP A 864 1.97 -5.73 -3.80
CA TRP A 864 1.27 -5.36 -5.02
C TRP A 864 1.91 -5.96 -6.28
N ASN A 865 3.24 -6.00 -6.34
CA ASN A 865 3.97 -6.69 -7.40
C ASN A 865 3.71 -8.21 -7.35
N LEU A 866 3.61 -8.81 -6.15
CA LEU A 866 3.22 -10.21 -5.97
C LEU A 866 1.81 -10.47 -6.50
N LEU A 867 0.84 -9.59 -6.21
CA LEU A 867 -0.54 -9.72 -6.69
C LEU A 867 -0.62 -9.66 -8.21
N ALA A 868 0.12 -8.73 -8.84
CA ALA A 868 0.24 -8.67 -10.29
C ALA A 868 0.85 -9.97 -10.85
N ASN A 869 1.93 -10.47 -10.24
CA ASN A 869 2.55 -11.73 -10.61
C ASN A 869 1.60 -12.93 -10.44
N CYS A 870 0.77 -12.95 -9.39
CA CYS A 870 -0.25 -13.99 -9.16
C CYS A 870 -1.32 -13.99 -10.26
N ILE A 871 -1.77 -12.82 -10.71
CA ILE A 871 -2.69 -12.70 -11.86
C ILE A 871 -2.02 -13.26 -13.11
N GLN A 872 -0.76 -12.91 -13.38
CA GLN A 872 -0.03 -13.48 -14.53
C GLN A 872 0.11 -15.00 -14.44
N LEU A 873 0.42 -15.54 -13.25
CA LEU A 873 0.49 -16.99 -13.04
C LEU A 873 -0.86 -17.66 -13.29
N TYR A 874 -1.96 -17.10 -12.80
CA TYR A 874 -3.30 -17.62 -13.07
C TYR A 874 -3.65 -17.58 -14.57
N LEU A 875 -3.33 -16.49 -15.27
CA LEU A 875 -3.55 -16.38 -16.72
C LEU A 875 -2.68 -17.36 -17.53
N ASN A 876 -1.54 -17.80 -16.97
CA ASN A 876 -0.65 -18.78 -17.60
C ASN A 876 -1.05 -20.23 -17.31
N PHE A 877 -1.36 -20.55 -16.07
CA PHE A 877 -1.53 -21.94 -15.60
C PHE A 877 -2.99 -22.32 -15.32
N GLY A 878 -3.89 -21.34 -15.15
CA GLY A 878 -5.29 -21.58 -14.83
C GLY A 878 -5.48 -22.18 -13.43
N VAL A 879 -6.44 -23.11 -13.32
CA VAL A 879 -6.73 -23.81 -12.06
C VAL A 879 -5.71 -24.93 -11.85
N ILE A 880 -4.95 -24.85 -10.76
CA ILE A 880 -4.01 -25.89 -10.33
C ILE A 880 -4.54 -26.53 -9.05
N GLN A 881 -5.00 -27.78 -9.13
CA GLN A 881 -5.34 -28.58 -7.95
C GLN A 881 -4.06 -29.26 -7.46
N ALA A 882 -3.62 -28.93 -6.24
CA ALA A 882 -2.52 -29.67 -5.61
C ALA A 882 -3.01 -31.06 -5.15
N PRO A 883 -2.13 -32.05 -4.96
CA PRO A 883 -2.53 -33.42 -4.66
C PRO A 883 -3.30 -33.43 -3.33
N GLY A 884 -4.54 -33.91 -3.39
CA GLY A 884 -5.32 -34.25 -2.20
C GLY A 884 -5.17 -35.72 -1.82
N GLU A 885 -4.31 -36.48 -2.49
CA GLU A 885 -4.31 -37.95 -2.44
C GLU A 885 -4.03 -38.50 -1.04
N ARG A 886 -3.20 -37.84 -0.22
CA ARG A 886 -3.04 -38.22 1.19
C ARG A 886 -4.31 -38.01 2.02
N LEU A 887 -5.24 -37.12 1.64
CA LEU A 887 -6.52 -36.89 2.33
C LEU A 887 -7.60 -37.90 1.93
N GLU A 888 -7.70 -38.27 0.65
CA GLU A 888 -8.63 -39.32 0.21
C GLU A 888 -8.19 -40.70 0.74
N GLN A 889 -6.89 -41.04 0.68
CA GLN A 889 -6.37 -42.27 1.28
C GLN A 889 -6.52 -42.30 2.81
N ARG A 890 -6.36 -41.17 3.51
CA ARG A 890 -6.59 -41.08 4.97
C ARG A 890 -8.07 -41.16 5.33
N LYS A 891 -8.96 -40.58 4.53
CA LYS A 891 -10.42 -40.70 4.70
C LYS A 891 -10.89 -42.14 4.48
N LEU A 892 -10.36 -42.81 3.45
CA LEU A 892 -10.57 -44.25 3.23
C LEU A 892 -10.07 -45.05 4.44
N ARG A 893 -8.86 -44.79 4.94
CA ARG A 893 -8.29 -45.43 6.14
C ARG A 893 -9.16 -45.23 7.40
N GLN A 894 -9.67 -44.02 7.61
CA GLN A 894 -10.56 -43.70 8.72
C GLN A 894 -11.94 -44.38 8.61
N GLU A 895 -12.53 -44.41 7.41
CA GLU A 895 -13.81 -45.08 7.17
C GLU A 895 -13.70 -46.61 7.29
N MET A 896 -12.58 -47.20 6.85
CA MET A 896 -12.26 -48.62 7.03
C MET A 896 -12.07 -48.97 8.51
N GLY A 897 -11.22 -48.22 9.22
CA GLY A 897 -10.82 -48.45 10.60
C GLY A 897 -9.58 -49.35 10.71
N GLU A 898 -8.66 -49.01 11.62
CA GLU A 898 -7.35 -49.68 11.76
C GLU A 898 -7.47 -51.19 11.98
N THR A 899 -8.45 -51.64 12.77
CA THR A 899 -8.64 -53.08 13.05
C THR A 899 -8.90 -53.90 11.79
N LEU A 900 -9.67 -53.37 10.84
CA LEU A 900 -9.96 -54.07 9.58
C LEU A 900 -8.73 -54.11 8.67
N ILE A 901 -7.94 -53.04 8.68
CA ILE A 901 -6.73 -52.92 7.87
C ILE A 901 -5.66 -53.88 8.39
N SER A 902 -5.39 -53.87 9.70
CA SER A 902 -4.40 -54.77 10.32
C SER A 902 -4.78 -56.24 10.10
N TRP A 903 -6.07 -56.57 10.30
CA TRP A 903 -6.55 -57.92 10.02
C TRP A 903 -6.40 -58.31 8.54
N ALA A 904 -6.82 -57.45 7.62
CA ALA A 904 -6.78 -57.77 6.20
C ALA A 904 -5.33 -57.85 5.68
N ASP A 905 -4.42 -57.00 6.17
CA ASP A 905 -3.00 -57.06 5.83
C ASP A 905 -2.36 -58.36 6.31
N GLU A 906 -2.68 -58.80 7.52
CA GLU A 906 -2.20 -60.08 8.04
C GLU A 906 -2.84 -61.26 7.28
N TYR A 907 -4.16 -61.24 7.09
CA TYR A 907 -4.91 -62.33 6.45
C TYR A 907 -4.49 -62.52 4.99
N PHE A 908 -4.32 -61.44 4.22
CA PHE A 908 -3.93 -61.51 2.80
C PHE A 908 -2.42 -61.39 2.58
N SER A 909 -1.59 -61.43 3.65
CA SER A 909 -0.14 -61.59 3.52
C SER A 909 0.25 -62.99 3.01
N CYS A 910 -0.60 -63.99 3.27
CA CYS A 910 -0.42 -65.34 2.75
C CYS A 910 -0.92 -65.42 1.30
N ALA A 911 -0.06 -65.86 0.39
CA ALA A 911 -0.40 -66.03 -1.03
C ALA A 911 -1.57 -67.02 -1.26
N GLU A 912 -1.84 -67.91 -0.30
CA GLU A 912 -2.95 -68.88 -0.33
C GLU A 912 -4.34 -68.22 -0.23
N HIS A 913 -4.42 -66.97 0.22
CA HIS A 913 -5.68 -66.23 0.34
C HIS A 913 -5.90 -65.22 -0.79
N LEU A 914 -4.92 -65.00 -1.66
CA LEU A 914 -5.01 -64.12 -2.82
C LEU A 914 -5.47 -64.91 -4.05
N ASN A 915 -6.27 -64.29 -4.93
CA ASN A 915 -6.79 -64.90 -6.15
C ASN A 915 -7.65 -66.17 -5.93
N VAL A 916 -8.16 -66.37 -4.70
CA VAL A 916 -9.04 -67.47 -4.33
C VAL A 916 -10.44 -66.93 -4.04
N ARG A 917 -11.47 -67.69 -4.42
CA ARG A 917 -12.87 -67.37 -4.18
C ARG A 917 -13.27 -67.77 -2.75
N LEU A 918 -13.32 -66.80 -1.83
CA LEU A 918 -13.55 -67.03 -0.40
C LEU A 918 -14.99 -66.69 0.01
N PRO A 919 -15.66 -67.50 0.85
CA PRO A 919 -16.98 -67.15 1.35
C PRO A 919 -16.93 -65.88 2.21
N ARG A 920 -17.79 -64.90 1.91
CA ARG A 920 -17.89 -63.64 2.68
C ARG A 920 -18.14 -63.89 4.18
N LYS A 921 -18.93 -64.93 4.50
CA LYS A 921 -19.25 -65.28 5.89
C LYS A 921 -17.99 -65.65 6.66
N ASP A 922 -17.11 -66.44 6.06
CA ASP A 922 -15.88 -66.92 6.69
C ASP A 922 -14.90 -65.76 6.89
N LEU A 923 -14.80 -64.84 5.92
CA LEU A 923 -14.02 -63.61 6.05
C LEU A 923 -14.53 -62.70 7.18
N TYR A 924 -15.86 -62.54 7.30
CA TYR A 924 -16.45 -61.76 8.37
C TYR A 924 -16.26 -62.41 9.75
N ASP A 925 -16.42 -63.73 9.85
CA ASP A 925 -16.18 -64.46 11.09
C ASP A 925 -14.70 -64.46 11.48
N ALA A 926 -13.77 -64.54 10.51
CA ALA A 926 -12.33 -64.39 10.74
C ALA A 926 -11.99 -62.99 11.27
N PHE A 927 -12.54 -61.93 10.69
CA PHE A 927 -12.40 -60.56 11.19
C PHE A 927 -12.97 -60.39 12.61
N CYS A 928 -14.15 -60.96 12.89
CA CYS A 928 -14.74 -60.93 14.24
C CYS A 928 -13.98 -61.80 15.25
N THR A 929 -13.21 -62.79 14.80
CA THR A 929 -12.34 -63.58 15.67
C THR A 929 -11.06 -62.83 16.03
N TYR A 930 -10.54 -62.05 15.07
CA TYR A 930 -9.39 -61.18 15.27
C TYR A 930 -9.64 -60.10 16.33
N ASP A 931 -10.82 -59.49 16.31
CA ASP A 931 -11.29 -58.60 17.37
C ASP A 931 -12.78 -58.82 17.68
N PRO A 932 -13.10 -59.59 18.75
CA PRO A 932 -14.48 -59.90 19.14
C PRO A 932 -15.36 -58.68 19.44
N ALA A 933 -14.76 -57.52 19.76
CA ALA A 933 -15.53 -56.30 20.03
C ALA A 933 -16.20 -55.76 18.76
N GLN A 934 -15.64 -56.00 17.57
CA GLN A 934 -16.14 -55.48 16.29
C GLN A 934 -17.53 -56.03 15.92
N ARG A 935 -17.92 -57.19 16.46
CA ARG A 935 -19.25 -57.79 16.25
C ARG A 935 -20.40 -56.88 16.71
N LYS A 936 -20.12 -55.95 17.62
CA LYS A 936 -21.07 -54.92 18.10
C LYS A 936 -21.12 -53.66 17.24
N PHE A 937 -20.08 -53.40 16.43
CA PHE A 937 -19.88 -52.12 15.74
C PHE A 937 -19.95 -52.21 14.21
N ILE A 938 -19.65 -53.36 13.61
CA ILE A 938 -19.62 -53.54 12.15
C ILE A 938 -20.55 -54.68 11.75
N SER A 939 -21.63 -54.35 11.03
CA SER A 939 -22.53 -55.35 10.45
C SER A 939 -21.91 -56.06 9.23
N PRO A 940 -22.39 -57.26 8.84
CA PRO A 940 -21.90 -57.95 7.64
C PRO A 940 -22.00 -57.11 6.34
N THR A 941 -22.99 -56.24 6.24
CA THR A 941 -23.16 -55.32 5.11
C THR A 941 -22.15 -54.16 5.15
N ALA A 942 -21.89 -53.61 6.34
CA ALA A 942 -20.88 -52.58 6.53
C ALA A 942 -19.46 -53.13 6.30
N PHE A 943 -19.21 -54.38 6.70
CA PHE A 943 -17.96 -55.09 6.44
C PHE A 943 -17.67 -55.17 4.93
N LYS A 944 -18.64 -55.60 4.11
CA LYS A 944 -18.50 -55.62 2.65
C LYS A 944 -18.07 -54.27 2.07
N LYS A 945 -18.75 -53.19 2.48
CA LYS A 945 -18.43 -51.84 1.99
C LYS A 945 -17.00 -51.43 2.34
N LYS A 946 -16.59 -51.65 3.60
CA LYS A 946 -15.24 -51.34 4.07
C LYS A 946 -14.17 -52.23 3.42
N PHE A 947 -14.51 -53.47 3.11
CA PHE A 947 -13.60 -54.43 2.46
C PHE A 947 -13.34 -54.06 0.99
N ILE A 948 -14.36 -53.58 0.26
CA ILE A 948 -14.17 -53.04 -1.09
C ILE A 948 -13.23 -51.83 -1.06
N MET A 949 -13.41 -50.94 -0.08
CA MET A 949 -12.51 -49.79 0.13
C MET A 949 -11.08 -50.22 0.46
N TYR A 950 -10.89 -51.36 1.14
CA TYR A 950 -9.58 -51.93 1.41
C TYR A 950 -8.89 -52.42 0.13
N CYS A 951 -9.62 -53.12 -0.74
CA CYS A 951 -9.08 -53.55 -2.03
C CYS A 951 -8.66 -52.34 -2.88
N GLU A 952 -9.51 -51.31 -2.96
CA GLU A 952 -9.18 -50.05 -3.63
C GLU A 952 -7.93 -49.38 -3.02
N TRP A 953 -7.84 -49.32 -1.68
CA TRP A 953 -6.72 -48.71 -0.97
C TRP A 953 -5.39 -49.46 -1.16
N LYS A 954 -5.42 -50.80 -1.25
CA LYS A 954 -4.22 -51.63 -1.49
C LYS A 954 -3.84 -51.77 -2.97
N GLY A 955 -4.66 -51.27 -3.88
CA GLY A 955 -4.49 -51.51 -5.32
C GLY A 955 -4.82 -52.95 -5.74
N TYR A 956 -5.65 -53.65 -4.97
CA TYR A 956 -6.22 -54.94 -5.36
C TYR A 956 -7.51 -54.76 -6.15
N ILE A 957 -7.82 -55.75 -7.00
CA ILE A 957 -9.08 -55.81 -7.75
C ILE A 957 -10.08 -56.62 -6.93
N PHE A 958 -11.20 -56.03 -6.54
CA PHE A 958 -12.28 -56.75 -5.86
C PHE A 958 -13.15 -57.50 -6.87
N ASN A 959 -13.30 -58.81 -6.70
CA ASN A 959 -13.99 -59.71 -7.63
C ASN A 959 -13.52 -59.56 -9.10
N PRO A 960 -12.23 -59.83 -9.40
CA PRO A 960 -11.65 -59.65 -10.73
C PRO A 960 -12.39 -60.43 -11.83
N GLN A 961 -13.02 -61.57 -11.50
CA GLN A 961 -13.86 -62.35 -12.40
C GLN A 961 -15.11 -61.62 -12.92
N LYS A 962 -15.41 -60.41 -12.40
CA LYS A 962 -16.52 -59.56 -12.84
C LYS A 962 -16.10 -58.50 -13.88
N TYR A 963 -14.81 -58.46 -14.22
CA TYR A 963 -14.23 -57.50 -15.15
C TYR A 963 -13.56 -58.23 -16.32
N ASP A 964 -13.61 -57.62 -17.49
CA ASP A 964 -12.92 -58.10 -18.69
C ASP A 964 -11.41 -57.93 -18.52
N SER A 965 -10.68 -59.03 -18.76
CA SER A 965 -9.22 -59.12 -18.59
C SER A 965 -8.40 -58.26 -19.54
N LYS A 966 -8.97 -57.86 -20.69
CA LYS A 966 -8.31 -57.07 -21.73
C LYS A 966 -8.70 -55.60 -21.68
N THR A 967 -9.98 -55.31 -21.40
CA THR A 967 -10.51 -53.93 -21.45
C THR A 967 -10.66 -53.29 -20.07
N GLY A 968 -10.68 -54.07 -18.99
CA GLY A 968 -10.88 -53.58 -17.62
C GLY A 968 -12.32 -53.14 -17.31
N TYR A 969 -13.25 -53.28 -18.26
CA TYR A 969 -14.65 -52.93 -18.07
C TYR A 969 -15.43 -54.05 -17.36
N PRO A 970 -16.46 -53.73 -16.57
CA PRO A 970 -17.29 -54.75 -15.92
C PRO A 970 -18.15 -55.51 -16.95
N PHE A 971 -18.35 -56.81 -16.73
CA PHE A 971 -19.22 -57.63 -17.58
C PHE A 971 -20.70 -57.24 -17.50
N GLN A 972 -21.13 -56.62 -16.41
CA GLN A 972 -22.50 -56.19 -16.17
C GLN A 972 -22.51 -54.84 -15.47
N VAL A 973 -23.43 -53.96 -15.88
CA VAL A 973 -23.71 -52.68 -15.24
C VAL A 973 -25.18 -52.61 -14.81
N ASP A 974 -25.46 -51.88 -13.75
CA ASP A 974 -26.82 -51.62 -13.28
C ASP A 974 -27.51 -50.51 -14.11
N GLN A 975 -28.75 -50.17 -13.72
CA GLN A 975 -29.57 -49.16 -14.40
C GLN A 975 -28.94 -47.75 -14.37
N ASP A 976 -28.00 -47.49 -13.46
CA ASP A 976 -27.27 -46.23 -13.32
C ASP A 976 -25.87 -46.29 -13.98
N GLY A 977 -25.56 -47.38 -14.69
CA GLY A 977 -24.27 -47.59 -15.36
C GLY A 977 -23.14 -48.02 -14.44
N ARG A 978 -23.42 -48.47 -13.20
CA ARG A 978 -22.40 -48.89 -12.23
C ARG A 978 -22.07 -50.37 -12.35
N PRO A 979 -20.80 -50.80 -12.16
CA PRO A 979 -20.40 -52.20 -12.17
C PRO A 979 -21.20 -53.09 -11.21
N VAL A 980 -21.76 -54.20 -11.71
CA VAL A 980 -22.35 -55.25 -10.87
C VAL A 980 -21.23 -56.18 -10.38
N ILE A 981 -20.71 -55.89 -9.20
CA ILE A 981 -19.53 -56.56 -8.61
C ILE A 981 -19.86 -57.73 -7.67
N ASP A 982 -21.15 -58.03 -7.46
CA ASP A 982 -21.60 -59.09 -6.56
C ASP A 982 -21.31 -60.49 -7.15
N ASP A 983 -20.68 -61.36 -6.37
CA ASP A 983 -20.52 -62.80 -6.68
C ASP A 983 -21.34 -63.64 -5.69
N LYS A 984 -22.44 -64.23 -6.17
CA LYS A 984 -23.36 -65.05 -5.38
C LYS A 984 -23.64 -66.36 -6.11
N ALA A 985 -23.44 -67.48 -5.42
CA ALA A 985 -23.80 -68.81 -5.91
C ALA A 985 -24.41 -69.64 -4.78
N GLY A 986 -25.52 -70.34 -5.04
CA GLY A 986 -26.16 -71.23 -4.05
C GLY A 986 -26.61 -70.54 -2.76
N GLY A 987 -26.95 -69.25 -2.80
CA GLY A 987 -27.32 -68.47 -1.61
C GLY A 987 -26.14 -67.98 -0.75
N VAL A 988 -24.90 -68.25 -1.17
CA VAL A 988 -23.67 -67.80 -0.52
C VAL A 988 -23.03 -66.70 -1.36
N GLU A 989 -22.54 -65.65 -0.69
CA GLU A 989 -21.79 -64.55 -1.31
C GLU A 989 -20.29 -64.78 -1.14
N TYR A 990 -19.52 -64.55 -2.20
CA TYR A 990 -18.08 -64.80 -2.26
C TYR A 990 -17.31 -63.53 -2.59
N PHE A 991 -16.12 -63.38 -2.01
CA PHE A 991 -15.16 -62.33 -2.31
C PHE A 991 -13.88 -62.95 -2.87
N THR A 992 -13.34 -62.36 -3.93
CA THR A 992 -12.05 -62.70 -4.52
C THR A 992 -11.20 -61.44 -4.55
N VAL A 993 -9.98 -61.51 -4.03
CA VAL A 993 -9.02 -60.39 -4.02
C VAL A 993 -7.97 -60.66 -5.09
N GLY A 994 -8.01 -59.88 -6.18
CA GLY A 994 -7.11 -59.97 -7.32
C GLY A 994 -5.86 -59.12 -7.13
N THR A 995 -4.68 -59.70 -7.34
CA THR A 995 -3.44 -58.93 -7.55
C THR A 995 -3.32 -58.54 -9.02
N GLY A 996 -2.61 -57.45 -9.37
CA GLY A 996 -2.64 -56.78 -10.69
C GLY A 996 -2.35 -57.60 -11.97
N THR A 997 -2.15 -58.92 -11.86
CA THR A 997 -2.02 -59.88 -12.97
C THR A 997 -3.16 -60.89 -13.06
N TYR A 998 -4.06 -60.96 -12.08
CA TYR A 998 -5.13 -61.95 -12.00
C TYR A 998 -6.46 -61.38 -12.49
N THR A 999 -6.96 -61.90 -13.61
CA THR A 999 -8.16 -61.43 -14.31
C THR A 999 -9.30 -62.46 -14.35
N GLY A 1000 -9.25 -63.46 -13.46
CA GLY A 1000 -10.34 -64.44 -13.28
C GLY A 1000 -10.44 -65.55 -14.33
N ASN A 1001 -9.62 -65.56 -15.39
CA ASN A 1001 -9.59 -66.64 -16.38
C ASN A 1001 -8.47 -67.65 -16.09
N ASN A 1002 -8.80 -68.72 -15.36
CA ASN A 1002 -8.08 -69.99 -15.42
C ASN A 1002 -9.00 -71.01 -16.08
N ASP A 1003 -9.07 -70.99 -17.41
CA ASP A 1003 -9.44 -72.17 -18.20
C ASP A 1003 -8.48 -72.22 -19.40
N SER A 1004 -7.51 -73.13 -19.30
CA SER A 1004 -6.82 -73.72 -20.43
C SER A 1004 -7.77 -74.69 -21.13
N ASP A 1005 -7.72 -74.69 -22.46
CA ASP A 1005 -8.40 -75.60 -23.40
C ASP A 1005 -9.82 -75.18 -23.83
N ASP A 1006 -9.92 -74.34 -24.86
CA ASP A 1006 -10.45 -74.83 -26.14
C ASP A 1006 -10.22 -73.86 -27.30
N ILE A 1007 -9.80 -74.45 -28.42
CA ILE A 1007 -9.56 -73.85 -29.72
C ILE A 1007 -10.90 -73.48 -30.36
N ASN A 1008 -11.10 -72.23 -30.75
CA ASN A 1008 -11.55 -71.91 -32.10
C ASN A 1008 -11.39 -70.44 -32.48
N SER A 1009 -10.67 -70.25 -33.57
CA SER A 1009 -10.63 -69.06 -34.40
C SER A 1009 -12.01 -68.80 -35.02
N GLU A 1010 -12.54 -67.59 -34.82
CA GLU A 1010 -13.22 -66.74 -35.81
C GLU A 1010 -13.98 -65.62 -35.09
N TYR A 1011 -14.11 -64.46 -35.73
CA TYR A 1011 -14.71 -63.20 -35.27
C TYR A 1011 -13.78 -62.16 -34.62
N GLU A 1012 -12.77 -61.74 -35.39
CA GLU A 1012 -12.48 -60.32 -35.51
C GLU A 1012 -13.48 -59.67 -36.49
N GLN A 1013 -13.99 -58.49 -36.11
CA GLN A 1013 -14.70 -57.45 -36.88
C GLN A 1013 -16.15 -57.19 -36.47
N LYS A 1014 -16.35 -56.13 -35.66
CA LYS A 1014 -17.23 -54.98 -36.02
C LYS A 1014 -17.21 -53.87 -34.94
N GLN A 1015 -17.01 -52.64 -35.43
CA GLN A 1015 -17.51 -51.32 -34.94
C GLN A 1015 -16.93 -50.83 -33.61
N ILE A 1016 -16.11 -49.77 -33.52
CA ILE A 1016 -16.26 -48.38 -34.01
C ILE A 1016 -17.69 -47.86 -33.88
N ASP A 1017 -17.96 -47.23 -32.73
CA ASP A 1017 -18.71 -45.98 -32.48
C ASP A 1017 -19.40 -46.07 -31.12
N PHE A 1018 -18.90 -45.30 -30.14
CA PHE A 1018 -19.65 -44.36 -29.29
C PHE A 1018 -18.72 -43.69 -28.27
#